data_AF-D2W480-F1
#
_entry.id   AF-D2W480-F1
#
_cell.length_a   1.000
_cell.length_b   1.000
_cell.length_c   1.000
_cell.angle_alpha   90.00
_cell.angle_beta   90.00
_cell.angle_gamma   90.00
#
_symmetry.space_group_name_H-M   'P 1'
#
loop_
_entity.id
_entity.type
_entity.pdbx_description
1 polymer ?
#
loop_
_entity_poly.entity_id
_entity_poly.type
_entity_poly.pdbx_seq_one_letter_code
_entity_poly.pdbx_strand_id
1 'polypeptide(L)'
;MSSALLTMLPWVMDKIFIPLTQSKFAQSSAFITNAMFADFQDSNSIDDSNTVTPFQIVNPPFVDGYANVTSSHYLPVWVNSLSMANSVFYLICFAIYYVALGIFLYKIRNIHIKRNPKIMFILAITFVAIQSTNLVIRIVYDAMHIYAKVVSETGQQMSSSFFIALNLMGALTIFFMFSDFAFLFVVLFFFQKIFWTTAQLMGAISKKTLFIIQWTLNISTLVFTILCELMICLVSAFFFLQKSDMVGKTPTMGVYIGCFLVILVMLLFDGIVTVISGVLVITTIKKTTRAVMATSQKYHKTTTNTLSTGHMTPRGSIESEKSTNLPSAHAPVERTSIDRKIEQRIQSPFKVTFGLLMALVACILFQLVAAGIASGATEIDIIKPLWYFFNCLGVLIFAVIILFLFYPMFVNTEVAFKEIEISKTNAQKSHGFNNGSISQRSTGHTGGVSMVEKELMLHVAGSSHIESPSTITPTTETSPMESNKLLLQLPTNQTEKIESELSPSQNGTSSASSFMYQQQNTQQQQQEQHGFSLFPFGSPLSSSSSAMNSTAPSSYFQAESGPAIAFNHGVGSSSTQNSNSEMDIQLHNMMMMMQGGGGMMPSTFLELFNFAAINPSLDNSSNNNLMHTVVGGANTAIVDSNSDILLGKTNSETIIFSNTSPNSSDSSNNSKSNSTTVVEQSTEEFSPIACDHCRSQHRKCDKRKPSCYSCQQRGINCHYRESKRNLKKKPNIQPPSIVQKKRTETQYEPYSKPKTNTTTNKTSPSESTALTSSLSKPNMIDFYYDVVAGGYPLLSRQELENFAGKFDENQDLNTLVDFEMPSIYFSIKALCECQYGLHEQAEKSAEKAKKCLSRVFDNFSSFMVAGAYCKLIVYELWSGRFENCKFYLQILTFFEKKLFPQDCDIDSMTEYQQNLQGWIFYFDRIIFIDNRELKDLTVEDILKRLPAIFEFLHRKPFPAEWINILNTEITAENCFEIWSLVEMILNQSKAIERSNISASESSKFYLEIIELVYQFILDGARISILSKSPQRDSVVISGMIDQSAIQITALTENPWFPVFPLELIAFLNAAAKVHLEKAKTLRHTGSLIHNNTDYLTLLRKDLRAFNVMRSKYKAASAQPSEVCLELEKFLHEIDTSFVSSAPPMLDSPHNDLHTRLEEFLDEFLLDQ
;
A
#
# COMPACT_ATOMS: atom_id res chain seq x y z
N MET A 1 -11.40 -40.96 4.70
CA MET A 1 -12.66 -40.38 5.21
C MET A 1 -13.49 -39.73 4.12
N SER A 2 -13.08 -38.61 3.50
CA SER A 2 -13.92 -37.87 2.52
C SER A 2 -14.62 -38.74 1.46
N SER A 3 -13.91 -39.64 0.76
CA SER A 3 -14.53 -40.53 -0.22
C SER A 3 -15.54 -41.53 0.38
N ALA A 4 -15.27 -42.05 1.59
CA ALA A 4 -16.19 -42.96 2.30
C ALA A 4 -17.49 -42.24 2.71
N LEU A 5 -17.39 -40.98 3.11
CA LEU A 5 -18.54 -40.10 3.40
C LEU A 5 -19.34 -39.81 2.11
N LEU A 6 -18.65 -39.54 1.00
CA LEU A 6 -19.27 -39.36 -0.32
C LEU A 6 -19.90 -40.65 -0.88
N THR A 7 -19.44 -41.84 -0.51
CA THR A 7 -20.11 -43.11 -0.86
C THR A 7 -21.27 -43.47 0.08
N MET A 8 -21.21 -43.04 1.35
CA MET A 8 -22.32 -43.24 2.29
C MET A 8 -23.49 -42.28 2.06
N LEU A 9 -23.25 -41.04 1.62
CA LEU A 9 -24.33 -40.06 1.43
C LEU A 9 -25.43 -40.57 0.47
N PRO A 10 -25.10 -41.09 -0.74
CA PRO A 10 -26.11 -41.65 -1.65
C PRO A 10 -26.84 -42.85 -1.04
N TRP A 11 -26.15 -43.70 -0.28
CA TRP A 11 -26.76 -44.87 0.38
C TRP A 11 -27.73 -44.46 1.50
N VAL A 12 -27.38 -43.46 2.32
CA VAL A 12 -28.29 -42.90 3.34
C VAL A 12 -29.50 -42.23 2.69
N MET A 13 -29.29 -41.47 1.60
CA MET A 13 -30.40 -40.85 0.86
C MET A 13 -31.34 -41.90 0.25
N ASP A 14 -30.79 -42.90 -0.43
CA ASP A 14 -31.57 -43.94 -1.15
C ASP A 14 -32.23 -44.98 -0.21
N LYS A 15 -31.57 -45.38 0.88
CA LYS A 15 -32.06 -46.45 1.78
C LYS A 15 -32.71 -45.99 3.07
N ILE A 16 -32.53 -44.73 3.47
CA ILE A 16 -33.12 -44.19 4.70
C ILE A 16 -34.06 -43.02 4.35
N PHE A 17 -33.56 -42.01 3.64
CA PHE A 17 -34.31 -40.76 3.42
C PHE A 17 -35.46 -40.89 2.39
N ILE A 18 -35.27 -41.63 1.29
CA ILE A 18 -36.33 -41.90 0.31
C ILE A 18 -37.46 -42.75 0.91
N PRO A 19 -37.21 -43.87 1.62
CA PRO A 19 -38.27 -44.62 2.31
C PRO A 19 -39.01 -43.80 3.38
N LEU A 20 -38.32 -42.98 4.17
CA LEU A 20 -38.96 -42.09 5.16
C LEU A 20 -39.86 -41.04 4.50
N THR A 21 -39.45 -40.46 3.38
CA THR A 21 -40.24 -39.44 2.65
C THR A 21 -41.36 -40.04 1.79
N GLN A 22 -41.25 -41.29 1.37
CA GLN A 22 -42.34 -42.04 0.72
C GLN A 22 -43.35 -42.61 1.71
N SER A 23 -42.96 -42.84 2.97
CA SER A 23 -43.92 -43.06 4.06
C SER A 23 -44.78 -41.79 4.24
N LYS A 24 -46.10 -41.95 4.42
CA LYS A 24 -47.05 -40.83 4.38
C LYS A 24 -46.84 -39.86 5.56
N PHE A 25 -46.07 -38.80 5.33
CA PHE A 25 -45.78 -37.74 6.31
C PHE A 25 -47.07 -37.14 6.92
N ALA A 26 -48.16 -37.08 6.15
CA ALA A 26 -49.48 -36.63 6.59
C ALA A 26 -50.22 -37.57 7.58
N GLN A 27 -49.82 -38.84 7.72
CA GLN A 27 -50.29 -39.72 8.79
C GLN A 27 -49.38 -39.66 10.03
N SER A 28 -48.10 -39.35 9.85
CA SER A 28 -47.13 -39.30 10.96
C SER A 28 -47.37 -38.13 11.93
N SER A 29 -47.75 -36.94 11.44
CA SER A 29 -48.04 -35.79 12.31
C SER A 29 -49.21 -36.03 13.27
N ALA A 30 -50.30 -36.65 12.79
CA ALA A 30 -51.42 -37.06 13.63
C ALA A 30 -51.02 -38.14 14.65
N PHE A 31 -50.18 -39.10 14.23
CA PHE A 31 -49.72 -40.18 15.11
C PHE A 31 -48.80 -39.66 16.23
N ILE A 32 -47.85 -38.78 15.92
CA ILE A 32 -46.93 -38.16 16.89
C ILE A 32 -47.70 -37.32 17.92
N THR A 33 -48.70 -36.54 17.48
CA THR A 33 -49.50 -35.69 18.37
C THR A 33 -50.33 -36.52 19.36
N ASN A 34 -50.90 -37.65 18.91
CA ASN A 34 -51.65 -38.56 19.78
C ASN A 34 -50.74 -39.39 20.70
N ALA A 35 -49.59 -39.87 20.21
CA ALA A 35 -48.62 -40.63 21.01
C ALA A 35 -48.06 -39.82 22.18
N MET A 36 -47.77 -38.53 21.97
CA MET A 36 -47.31 -37.62 23.04
C MET A 36 -48.33 -37.41 24.18
N PHE A 37 -49.62 -37.68 23.96
CA PHE A 37 -50.65 -37.62 25.00
C PHE A 37 -50.94 -38.98 25.65
N ALA A 38 -50.74 -40.09 24.95
CA ALA A 38 -50.99 -41.43 25.47
C ALA A 38 -49.95 -41.87 26.53
N ASP A 39 -48.65 -41.69 26.24
CA ASP A 39 -47.53 -42.09 27.13
C ASP A 39 -47.56 -41.39 28.51
N PHE A 40 -48.37 -40.34 28.68
CA PHE A 40 -48.45 -39.55 29.92
C PHE A 40 -49.57 -39.99 30.88
N GLN A 41 -50.36 -41.02 30.57
CA GLN A 41 -51.47 -41.49 31.43
C GLN A 41 -51.22 -42.83 32.15
N ASP A 42 -50.47 -43.77 31.57
CA ASP A 42 -50.37 -45.15 32.08
C ASP A 42 -49.28 -45.38 33.15
N SER A 43 -48.55 -44.36 33.59
CA SER A 43 -47.37 -44.52 34.47
C SER A 43 -47.68 -44.74 35.96
N ASN A 44 -48.88 -45.20 36.34
CA ASN A 44 -49.40 -45.16 37.72
C ASN A 44 -50.04 -46.46 38.24
N SER A 45 -49.53 -47.66 37.90
CA SER A 45 -49.69 -48.87 38.73
C SER A 45 -48.82 -50.05 38.29
N ILE A 46 -47.73 -50.32 39.02
CA ILE A 46 -47.01 -51.62 39.04
C ILE A 46 -46.62 -51.92 40.50
N ASP A 47 -46.95 -53.12 40.99
CA ASP A 47 -46.77 -53.53 42.40
C ASP A 47 -45.32 -53.92 42.76
N ASP A 48 -44.91 -53.55 43.97
CA ASP A 48 -43.65 -53.99 44.60
C ASP A 48 -43.71 -55.47 45.03
N SER A 49 -43.45 -56.40 44.12
CA SER A 49 -42.90 -57.71 44.50
C SER A 49 -42.22 -58.47 43.36
N ASN A 50 -40.87 -58.59 43.41
CA ASN A 50 -40.19 -59.83 43.03
C ASN A 50 -38.76 -59.92 43.57
N THR A 51 -38.31 -61.15 43.82
CA THR A 51 -37.12 -61.46 44.60
C THR A 51 -35.83 -61.36 43.79
N VAL A 52 -34.78 -60.76 44.35
CA VAL A 52 -33.46 -60.67 43.72
C VAL A 52 -32.82 -62.06 43.61
N THR A 53 -32.50 -62.50 42.40
CA THR A 53 -31.61 -63.64 42.13
C THR A 53 -30.23 -63.15 41.68
N PRO A 54 -29.11 -63.66 42.23
CA PRO A 54 -27.78 -63.16 41.92
C PRO A 54 -27.21 -63.79 40.63
N PHE A 55 -26.60 -62.95 39.78
CA PHE A 55 -25.69 -63.32 38.70
C PHE A 55 -26.11 -64.52 37.81
N GLN A 56 -27.03 -64.26 36.86
CA GLN A 56 -26.92 -64.97 35.59
C GLN A 56 -25.60 -64.58 34.90
N ILE A 57 -24.89 -65.58 34.37
CA ILE A 57 -23.74 -65.35 33.50
C ILE A 57 -24.26 -64.72 32.21
N VAL A 58 -23.78 -63.51 31.90
CA VAL A 58 -24.15 -62.81 30.67
C VAL A 58 -23.57 -63.59 29.48
N ASN A 59 -24.45 -64.25 28.71
CA ASN A 59 -24.07 -64.83 27.43
C ASN A 59 -23.49 -63.73 26.52
N PRO A 60 -22.49 -64.03 25.67
CA PRO A 60 -21.89 -63.03 24.80
C PRO A 60 -22.96 -62.34 23.93
N PRO A 61 -22.90 -61.01 23.72
CA PRO A 61 -23.98 -60.22 23.13
C PRO A 61 -24.27 -60.53 21.65
N PHE A 62 -23.49 -61.42 21.04
CA PHE A 62 -23.62 -61.87 19.66
C PHE A 62 -23.87 -63.38 19.63
N VAL A 63 -25.09 -63.75 19.24
CA VAL A 63 -25.48 -65.14 18.95
C VAL A 63 -25.96 -65.16 17.49
N ASP A 64 -25.50 -66.15 16.71
CA ASP A 64 -25.84 -66.36 15.30
C ASP A 64 -25.63 -65.15 14.36
N GLY A 65 -24.76 -64.21 14.73
CA GLY A 65 -24.44 -63.01 13.93
C GLY A 65 -25.37 -61.82 14.14
N TYR A 66 -26.34 -61.94 15.06
CA TYR A 66 -27.26 -60.88 15.44
C TYR A 66 -26.97 -60.33 16.84
N ALA A 67 -27.34 -59.07 17.07
CA ALA A 67 -27.24 -58.41 18.37
C ALA A 67 -28.62 -58.41 19.05
N ASN A 68 -28.71 -59.00 20.24
CA ASN A 68 -29.97 -59.07 21.01
C ASN A 68 -30.17 -57.78 21.83
N VAL A 69 -30.78 -56.77 21.21
CA VAL A 69 -30.95 -55.43 21.81
C VAL A 69 -32.44 -55.09 21.99
N THR A 70 -32.85 -54.85 23.24
CA THR A 70 -34.23 -54.44 23.58
C THR A 70 -34.53 -53.01 23.12
N SER A 71 -35.79 -52.72 22.80
CA SER A 71 -36.24 -51.37 22.38
C SER A 71 -35.92 -50.28 23.43
N SER A 72 -35.86 -50.65 24.71
CA SER A 72 -35.45 -49.81 25.84
C SER A 72 -34.00 -49.33 25.82
N HIS A 73 -33.12 -49.93 25.00
CA HIS A 73 -31.77 -49.40 24.76
C HIS A 73 -31.75 -48.17 23.83
N TYR A 74 -32.87 -47.85 23.18
CA TYR A 74 -32.98 -46.79 22.21
C TYR A 74 -33.87 -45.62 22.69
N LEU A 75 -33.28 -44.42 22.70
CA LEU A 75 -33.91 -43.10 22.85
C LEU A 75 -35.30 -42.99 22.18
N PRO A 76 -36.24 -42.21 22.74
CA PRO A 76 -37.51 -41.90 22.06
C PRO A 76 -37.27 -41.25 20.69
N VAL A 77 -38.05 -41.66 19.68
CA VAL A 77 -37.88 -41.20 18.28
C VAL A 77 -37.90 -39.67 18.18
N TRP A 78 -38.75 -39.01 18.98
CA TRP A 78 -38.86 -37.54 18.99
C TRP A 78 -37.58 -36.82 19.45
N VAL A 79 -36.77 -37.42 20.34
CA VAL A 79 -35.50 -36.84 20.80
C VAL A 79 -34.49 -36.79 19.65
N ASN A 80 -34.38 -37.91 18.92
CA ASN A 80 -33.49 -38.01 17.75
C ASN A 80 -33.99 -37.10 16.61
N SER A 81 -35.29 -37.05 16.34
CA SER A 81 -35.87 -36.15 15.34
C SER A 81 -35.60 -34.67 15.67
N LEU A 82 -35.66 -34.29 16.95
CA LEU A 82 -35.35 -32.93 17.39
C LEU A 82 -33.84 -32.62 17.29
N SER A 83 -32.97 -33.60 17.59
CA SER A 83 -31.52 -33.52 17.38
C SER A 83 -31.15 -33.37 15.90
N MET A 84 -31.80 -34.13 15.01
CA MET A 84 -31.64 -34.01 13.56
C MET A 84 -32.13 -32.64 13.05
N ALA A 85 -33.31 -32.19 13.46
CA ALA A 85 -33.86 -30.89 13.04
C ALA A 85 -32.95 -29.72 13.45
N ASN A 86 -32.45 -29.75 14.69
CA ASN A 86 -31.45 -28.80 15.20
C ASN A 86 -30.15 -28.84 14.36
N SER A 87 -29.67 -30.03 14.04
CA SER A 87 -28.44 -30.23 13.25
C SER A 87 -28.59 -29.74 11.80
N VAL A 88 -29.75 -29.97 11.17
CA VAL A 88 -30.06 -29.46 9.82
C VAL A 88 -30.17 -27.93 9.81
N PHE A 89 -30.82 -27.33 10.82
CA PHE A 89 -30.91 -25.88 10.98
C PHE A 89 -29.54 -25.22 11.06
N TYR A 90 -28.62 -25.75 11.89
CA TYR A 90 -27.26 -25.20 11.98
C TYR A 90 -26.41 -25.44 10.73
N LEU A 91 -26.59 -26.54 10.00
CA LEU A 91 -25.94 -26.73 8.70
C LEU A 91 -26.37 -25.68 7.66
N ILE A 92 -27.65 -25.29 7.64
CA ILE A 92 -28.13 -24.19 6.79
C ILE A 92 -27.49 -22.85 7.22
N CYS A 93 -27.40 -22.60 8.53
CA CYS A 93 -26.73 -21.40 9.05
C CYS A 93 -25.24 -21.34 8.68
N PHE A 94 -24.52 -22.48 8.76
CA PHE A 94 -23.11 -22.55 8.35
C PHE A 94 -22.93 -22.47 6.83
N ALA A 95 -23.86 -22.99 6.02
CA ALA A 95 -23.86 -22.77 4.57
C ALA A 95 -23.99 -21.28 4.20
N ILE A 96 -24.91 -20.55 4.85
CA ILE A 96 -25.06 -19.09 4.70
C ILE A 96 -23.77 -18.37 5.11
N TYR A 97 -23.14 -18.78 6.23
CA TYR A 97 -21.84 -18.25 6.65
C TYR A 97 -20.74 -18.47 5.60
N TYR A 98 -20.63 -19.67 5.01
CA TYR A 98 -19.65 -19.95 3.97
C TYR A 98 -19.87 -19.11 2.70
N VAL A 99 -21.11 -18.86 2.30
CA VAL A 99 -21.43 -17.97 1.17
C VAL A 99 -21.04 -16.53 1.48
N ALA A 100 -21.40 -16.02 2.67
CA ALA A 100 -21.04 -14.67 3.10
C ALA A 100 -19.51 -14.48 3.19
N LEU A 101 -18.80 -15.48 3.73
CA LEU A 101 -17.34 -15.50 3.78
C LEU A 101 -16.70 -15.61 2.40
N GLY A 102 -17.29 -16.38 1.47
CA GLY A 102 -16.83 -16.47 0.08
C GLY A 102 -16.91 -15.12 -0.65
N ILE A 103 -18.05 -14.43 -0.53
CA ILE A 103 -18.25 -13.06 -1.05
C ILE A 103 -17.24 -12.08 -0.42
N PHE A 104 -17.02 -12.21 0.89
CA PHE A 104 -16.06 -11.38 1.63
C PHE A 104 -14.61 -11.58 1.17
N LEU A 105 -14.17 -12.83 1.05
CA LEU A 105 -12.83 -13.19 0.58
C LEU A 105 -12.62 -12.81 -0.89
N TYR A 106 -13.66 -12.94 -1.74
CA TYR A 106 -13.64 -12.44 -3.11
C TYR A 106 -13.42 -10.92 -3.16
N LYS A 107 -14.18 -10.15 -2.37
CA LYS A 107 -14.05 -8.68 -2.30
C LYS A 107 -12.69 -8.21 -1.77
N ILE A 108 -12.05 -8.98 -0.88
CA ILE A 108 -10.73 -8.66 -0.32
C ILE A 108 -9.58 -9.28 -1.12
N ARG A 109 -9.84 -10.11 -2.16
CA ARG A 109 -8.80 -10.81 -2.95
C ARG A 109 -7.69 -9.88 -3.49
N ASN A 110 -8.05 -8.66 -3.87
CA ASN A 110 -7.12 -7.68 -4.44
C ASN A 110 -6.34 -6.88 -3.37
N ILE A 111 -6.67 -7.02 -2.09
CA ILE A 111 -5.98 -6.36 -0.96
C ILE A 111 -4.91 -7.32 -0.43
N HIS A 112 -3.67 -6.84 -0.28
CA HIS A 112 -2.52 -7.69 0.07
C HIS A 112 -2.49 -8.11 1.56
N ILE A 113 -3.41 -8.99 1.98
CA ILE A 113 -3.59 -9.39 3.38
C ILE A 113 -2.28 -9.94 3.99
N LYS A 114 -1.91 -9.40 5.15
CA LYS A 114 -0.75 -9.80 5.96
C LYS A 114 -0.89 -11.23 6.51
N ARG A 115 0.18 -11.78 7.09
CA ARG A 115 0.22 -13.20 7.54
C ARG A 115 -0.77 -13.52 8.66
N ASN A 116 -0.83 -12.70 9.72
CA ASN A 116 -1.66 -13.01 10.89
C ASN A 116 -3.17 -13.08 10.56
N PRO A 117 -3.76 -12.14 9.78
CA PRO A 117 -5.18 -12.22 9.45
C PRO A 117 -5.53 -13.38 8.51
N LYS A 118 -4.61 -13.79 7.62
CA LYS A 118 -4.75 -15.02 6.84
C LYS A 118 -4.85 -16.26 7.75
N ILE A 119 -3.98 -16.37 8.76
CA ILE A 119 -4.07 -17.47 9.75
C ILE A 119 -5.38 -17.40 10.54
N MET A 120 -5.82 -16.20 10.94
CA MET A 120 -7.08 -15.99 11.65
C MET A 120 -8.30 -16.50 10.86
N PHE A 121 -8.34 -16.25 9.55
CA PHE A 121 -9.39 -16.80 8.69
C PHE A 121 -9.28 -18.31 8.51
N ILE A 122 -8.08 -18.85 8.30
CA ILE A 122 -7.87 -20.31 8.20
C ILE A 122 -8.39 -20.99 9.47
N LEU A 123 -8.07 -20.47 10.65
CA LEU A 123 -8.58 -20.98 11.92
C LEU A 123 -10.12 -20.89 12.00
N ALA A 124 -10.73 -19.75 11.70
CA ALA A 124 -12.19 -19.60 11.74
C ALA A 124 -12.91 -20.55 10.76
N ILE A 125 -12.37 -20.72 9.54
CA ILE A 125 -12.87 -21.66 8.53
C ILE A 125 -12.77 -23.10 9.04
N THR A 126 -11.63 -23.49 9.61
CA THR A 126 -11.40 -24.83 10.13
C THR A 126 -12.33 -25.14 11.31
N PHE A 127 -12.55 -24.18 12.23
CA PHE A 127 -13.47 -24.36 13.35
C PHE A 127 -14.90 -24.66 12.89
N VAL A 128 -15.42 -23.85 11.94
CA VAL A 128 -16.75 -24.08 11.37
C VAL A 128 -16.81 -25.38 10.55
N ALA A 129 -15.70 -25.82 9.96
CA ALA A 129 -15.63 -27.08 9.20
C ALA A 129 -15.66 -28.32 10.10
N ILE A 130 -14.99 -28.29 11.26
CA ILE A 130 -15.07 -29.35 12.28
C ILE A 130 -16.50 -29.42 12.81
N GLN A 131 -17.09 -28.29 13.20
CA GLN A 131 -18.47 -28.22 13.69
C GLN A 131 -19.49 -28.70 12.64
N SER A 132 -19.31 -28.33 11.37
CA SER A 132 -20.15 -28.82 10.26
C SER A 132 -20.02 -30.33 10.05
N THR A 133 -18.80 -30.87 10.18
CA THR A 133 -18.53 -32.32 10.08
C THR A 133 -19.19 -33.09 11.24
N ASN A 134 -19.10 -32.55 12.46
CA ASN A 134 -19.80 -33.07 13.64
C ASN A 134 -21.31 -33.18 13.41
N LEU A 135 -21.93 -32.14 12.84
CA LEU A 135 -23.37 -32.13 12.51
C LEU A 135 -23.76 -33.17 11.45
N VAL A 136 -22.98 -33.33 10.38
CA VAL A 136 -23.25 -34.36 9.36
C VAL A 136 -23.15 -35.77 9.96
N ILE A 137 -22.11 -36.04 10.77
CA ILE A 137 -21.93 -37.33 11.44
C ILE A 137 -23.08 -37.60 12.43
N ARG A 138 -23.53 -36.58 13.17
CA ARG A 138 -24.67 -36.69 14.09
C ARG A 138 -25.99 -36.99 13.37
N ILE A 139 -26.27 -36.33 12.24
CA ILE A 139 -27.49 -36.60 11.45
C ILE A 139 -27.53 -38.07 10.98
N VAL A 140 -26.38 -38.63 10.58
CA VAL A 140 -26.31 -40.06 10.20
C VAL A 140 -26.46 -40.97 11.42
N TYR A 141 -25.83 -40.64 12.55
CA TYR A 141 -25.99 -41.39 13.81
C TYR A 141 -27.45 -41.40 14.31
N ASP A 142 -28.09 -40.23 14.40
CA ASP A 142 -29.47 -40.10 14.87
C ASP A 142 -30.45 -40.82 13.92
N ALA A 143 -30.23 -40.75 12.61
CA ALA A 143 -31.03 -41.46 11.61
C ALA A 143 -30.85 -42.99 11.70
N MET A 144 -29.62 -43.49 11.83
CA MET A 144 -29.34 -44.90 12.09
C MET A 144 -29.98 -45.36 13.41
N HIS A 145 -29.99 -44.50 14.42
CA HIS A 145 -30.58 -44.79 15.73
C HIS A 145 -32.12 -44.80 15.69
N ILE A 146 -32.77 -43.96 14.87
CA ILE A 146 -34.22 -44.07 14.61
C ILE A 146 -34.54 -45.38 13.89
N TYR A 147 -33.78 -45.73 12.85
CA TYR A 147 -33.94 -47.00 12.14
C TYR A 147 -33.75 -48.20 13.07
N ALA A 148 -32.72 -48.19 13.92
CA ALA A 148 -32.48 -49.21 14.94
C ALA A 148 -33.69 -49.43 15.85
N LYS A 149 -34.31 -48.33 16.32
CA LYS A 149 -35.50 -48.38 17.17
C LYS A 149 -36.68 -49.02 16.46
N VAL A 150 -37.00 -48.58 15.23
CA VAL A 150 -38.11 -49.15 14.44
C VAL A 150 -37.89 -50.65 14.15
N VAL A 151 -36.67 -51.06 13.80
CA VAL A 151 -36.33 -52.48 13.58
C VAL A 151 -36.54 -53.30 14.86
N SER A 152 -36.07 -52.80 16.01
CA SER A 152 -36.27 -53.42 17.33
C SER A 152 -37.76 -53.52 17.71
N GLU A 153 -38.55 -52.47 17.47
CA GLU A 153 -40.00 -52.43 17.74
C GLU A 153 -40.80 -53.38 16.84
N THR A 154 -40.34 -53.67 15.62
CA THR A 154 -40.93 -54.72 14.75
C THR A 154 -40.51 -56.15 15.13
N GLY A 155 -39.70 -56.33 16.18
CA GLY A 155 -39.20 -57.64 16.62
C GLY A 155 -38.15 -58.25 15.68
N GLN A 156 -37.63 -57.50 14.72
CA GLN A 156 -36.55 -57.97 13.85
C GLN A 156 -35.19 -57.88 14.54
N GLN A 157 -34.40 -58.95 14.44
CA GLN A 157 -33.05 -58.99 14.99
C GLN A 157 -32.10 -58.13 14.16
N MET A 158 -31.32 -57.27 14.82
CA MET A 158 -30.34 -56.40 14.16
C MET A 158 -29.04 -57.15 13.86
N SER A 159 -28.48 -56.95 12.66
CA SER A 159 -27.18 -57.53 12.31
C SER A 159 -26.05 -56.89 13.14
N SER A 160 -25.09 -57.72 13.56
CA SER A 160 -23.95 -57.24 14.38
C SER A 160 -23.13 -56.15 13.68
N SER A 161 -23.04 -56.20 12.35
CA SER A 161 -22.35 -55.18 11.54
C SER A 161 -23.04 -53.81 11.60
N PHE A 162 -24.37 -53.76 11.62
CA PHE A 162 -25.11 -52.50 11.78
C PHE A 162 -24.97 -51.95 13.20
N PHE A 163 -25.03 -52.81 14.23
CA PHE A 163 -24.83 -52.41 15.62
C PHE A 163 -23.41 -51.83 15.86
N ILE A 164 -22.38 -52.48 15.32
CA ILE A 164 -20.99 -51.97 15.37
C ILE A 164 -20.87 -50.62 14.64
N ALA A 165 -21.51 -50.47 13.47
CA ALA A 165 -21.52 -49.21 12.73
C ALA A 165 -22.23 -48.07 13.49
N LEU A 166 -23.36 -48.35 14.13
CA LEU A 166 -24.08 -47.39 14.97
C LEU A 166 -23.21 -46.89 16.13
N ASN A 167 -22.55 -47.82 16.84
CA ASN A 167 -21.68 -47.49 17.96
C ASN A 167 -20.42 -46.72 17.53
N LEU A 168 -19.84 -47.06 16.37
CA LEU A 168 -18.73 -46.33 15.77
C LEU A 168 -19.14 -44.90 15.37
N MET A 169 -20.33 -44.72 14.80
CA MET A 169 -20.84 -43.39 14.44
C MET A 169 -21.09 -42.53 15.69
N GLY A 170 -21.57 -43.09 16.79
CA GLY A 170 -21.68 -42.38 18.07
C GLY A 170 -20.31 -42.00 18.65
N ALA A 171 -19.32 -42.90 18.58
CA ALA A 171 -17.95 -42.62 19.00
C ALA A 171 -17.28 -41.51 18.16
N LEU A 172 -17.61 -41.44 16.86
CA LEU A 172 -17.20 -40.36 15.95
C LEU A 172 -17.93 -39.04 16.25
N THR A 173 -19.24 -39.05 16.54
CA THR A 173 -19.96 -37.85 17.00
C THR A 173 -19.29 -37.27 18.25
N ILE A 174 -18.91 -38.12 19.19
CA ILE A 174 -18.18 -37.73 20.40
C ILE A 174 -16.76 -37.25 20.09
N PHE A 175 -16.04 -37.90 19.17
CA PHE A 175 -14.69 -37.49 18.74
C PHE A 175 -14.71 -36.03 18.27
N PHE A 176 -15.49 -35.73 17.24
CA PHE A 176 -15.56 -34.38 16.66
C PHE A 176 -16.10 -33.35 17.67
N MET A 177 -17.03 -33.76 18.54
CA MET A 177 -17.57 -32.90 19.59
C MET A 177 -16.55 -32.50 20.66
N PHE A 178 -15.58 -33.35 21.01
CA PHE A 178 -14.44 -32.95 21.84
C PHE A 178 -13.34 -32.25 21.03
N SER A 179 -13.17 -32.56 19.74
CA SER A 179 -12.29 -31.79 18.84
C SER A 179 -12.74 -30.33 18.69
N ASP A 180 -14.04 -30.03 18.72
CA ASP A 180 -14.57 -28.66 18.71
C ASP A 180 -14.04 -27.85 19.92
N PHE A 181 -14.01 -28.42 21.13
CA PHE A 181 -13.42 -27.78 22.32
C PHE A 181 -11.90 -27.59 22.21
N ALA A 182 -11.18 -28.62 21.74
CA ALA A 182 -9.72 -28.53 21.54
C ALA A 182 -9.35 -27.49 20.48
N PHE A 183 -10.15 -27.36 19.42
CA PHE A 183 -9.93 -26.34 18.41
C PHE A 183 -10.23 -24.93 18.92
N LEU A 184 -11.27 -24.74 19.76
CA LEU A 184 -11.47 -23.46 20.45
C LEU A 184 -10.22 -23.09 21.27
N PHE A 185 -9.58 -24.06 21.94
CA PHE A 185 -8.34 -23.82 22.69
C PHE A 185 -7.18 -23.31 21.81
N VAL A 186 -6.97 -23.90 20.63
CA VAL A 186 -5.97 -23.41 19.65
C VAL A 186 -6.29 -21.99 19.18
N VAL A 187 -7.58 -21.69 18.97
CA VAL A 187 -8.07 -20.36 18.58
C VAL A 187 -7.84 -19.32 19.69
N LEU A 188 -8.11 -19.67 20.95
CA LEU A 188 -7.93 -18.83 22.13
C LEU A 188 -6.47 -18.34 22.27
N PHE A 189 -5.52 -19.27 22.26
CA PHE A 189 -4.09 -18.95 22.36
C PHE A 189 -3.58 -18.13 21.16
N PHE A 190 -4.12 -18.38 19.96
CA PHE A 190 -3.81 -17.56 18.79
C PHE A 190 -4.27 -16.10 18.97
N PHE A 191 -5.46 -15.87 19.52
CA PHE A 191 -5.96 -14.52 19.79
C PHE A 191 -5.18 -13.80 20.90
N GLN A 192 -4.84 -14.48 22.00
CA GLN A 192 -3.92 -13.94 23.01
C GLN A 192 -2.57 -13.56 22.39
N LYS A 193 -2.02 -14.40 21.50
CA LYS A 193 -0.74 -14.14 20.81
C LYS A 193 -0.80 -12.92 19.89
N ILE A 194 -1.91 -12.69 19.19
CA ILE A 194 -2.17 -11.43 18.47
C ILE A 194 -2.24 -10.26 19.46
N PHE A 195 -3.04 -10.38 20.51
CA PHE A 195 -3.28 -9.33 21.51
C PHE A 195 -1.98 -8.82 22.16
N TRP A 196 -1.13 -9.73 22.64
CA TRP A 196 0.18 -9.39 23.20
C TRP A 196 1.14 -8.76 22.17
N THR A 197 1.08 -9.19 20.91
CA THR A 197 1.88 -8.58 19.83
C THR A 197 1.43 -7.14 19.55
N THR A 198 0.11 -6.89 19.50
CA THR A 198 -0.45 -5.54 19.34
C THR A 198 -0.09 -4.64 20.53
N ALA A 199 -0.11 -5.15 21.77
CA ALA A 199 0.34 -4.41 22.95
C ALA A 199 1.82 -4.00 22.87
N GLN A 200 2.70 -4.84 22.30
CA GLN A 200 4.11 -4.50 22.08
C GLN A 200 4.29 -3.42 21.00
N LEU A 201 3.53 -3.47 19.91
CA LEU A 201 3.60 -2.45 18.84
C LEU A 201 3.17 -1.05 19.36
N MET A 202 2.19 -1.02 20.27
CA MET A 202 1.78 0.19 21.00
C MET A 202 2.77 0.62 22.11
N GLY A 203 3.84 -0.13 22.35
CA GLY A 203 4.85 0.18 23.37
C GLY A 203 4.41 -0.07 24.81
N ALA A 204 3.25 -0.70 25.02
CA ALA A 204 2.71 -1.00 26.35
C ALA A 204 3.53 -2.05 27.11
N ILE A 205 4.25 -2.92 26.40
CA ILE A 205 5.03 -4.02 26.98
C ILE A 205 6.43 -4.10 26.37
N SER A 206 7.43 -4.42 27.21
CA SER A 206 8.83 -4.51 26.77
C SER A 206 9.05 -5.71 25.83
N LYS A 207 10.05 -5.61 24.93
CA LYS A 207 10.41 -6.73 24.04
C LYS A 207 10.80 -8.00 24.81
N LYS A 208 11.49 -7.86 25.95
CA LYS A 208 11.89 -8.99 26.82
C LYS A 208 10.66 -9.66 27.45
N THR A 209 9.73 -8.85 27.99
CA THR A 209 8.51 -9.37 28.63
C THR A 209 7.59 -10.05 27.61
N LEU A 210 7.44 -9.50 26.40
CA LEU A 210 6.69 -10.19 25.33
C LEU A 210 7.32 -11.55 25.00
N PHE A 211 8.64 -11.62 24.83
CA PHE A 211 9.31 -12.87 24.45
C PHE A 211 9.04 -13.98 25.47
N ILE A 212 9.13 -13.68 26.76
CA ILE A 212 8.81 -14.62 27.85
C ILE A 212 7.34 -15.06 27.77
N ILE A 213 6.40 -14.11 27.65
CA ILE A 213 4.96 -14.41 27.55
C ILE A 213 4.66 -15.28 26.32
N GLN A 214 5.21 -14.95 25.15
CA GLN A 214 5.01 -15.72 23.93
C GLN A 214 5.61 -17.13 24.03
N TRP A 215 6.77 -17.28 24.65
CA TRP A 215 7.41 -18.59 24.88
C TRP A 215 6.55 -19.46 25.80
N THR A 216 6.13 -18.93 26.96
CA THR A 216 5.23 -19.62 27.90
C THR A 216 3.89 -19.96 27.27
N LEU A 217 3.28 -19.05 26.51
CA LEU A 217 2.01 -19.32 25.81
C LEU A 217 2.18 -20.41 24.75
N ASN A 218 3.23 -20.40 23.93
CA ASN A 218 3.46 -21.45 22.92
C ASN A 218 3.63 -22.84 23.56
N ILE A 219 4.38 -22.94 24.68
CA ILE A 219 4.58 -24.20 25.41
C ILE A 219 3.27 -24.66 26.04
N SER A 220 2.53 -23.74 26.67
CA SER A 220 1.20 -23.99 27.22
C SER A 220 0.26 -24.54 26.14
N THR A 221 0.17 -23.90 24.96
CA THR A 221 -0.62 -24.41 23.82
C THR A 221 -0.21 -25.82 23.42
N LEU A 222 1.10 -26.09 23.29
CA LEU A 222 1.61 -27.38 22.83
C LEU A 222 1.25 -28.51 23.81
N VAL A 223 1.51 -28.31 25.11
CA VAL A 223 1.20 -29.29 26.16
C VAL A 223 -0.31 -29.55 26.21
N PHE A 224 -1.12 -28.50 26.23
CA PHE A 224 -2.57 -28.63 26.29
C PHE A 224 -3.19 -29.23 25.02
N THR A 225 -2.65 -28.94 23.82
CA THR A 225 -3.13 -29.58 22.58
C THR A 225 -2.85 -31.08 22.60
N ILE A 226 -1.64 -31.50 22.98
CA ILE A 226 -1.29 -32.93 23.10
C ILE A 226 -2.20 -33.61 24.13
N LEU A 227 -2.43 -32.97 25.27
CA LEU A 227 -3.30 -33.50 26.33
C LEU A 227 -4.77 -33.61 25.86
N CYS A 228 -5.29 -32.61 25.14
CA CYS A 228 -6.60 -32.65 24.52
C CYS A 228 -6.73 -33.81 23.52
N GLU A 229 -5.81 -33.98 22.57
CA GLU A 229 -5.87 -35.05 21.57
C GLU A 229 -5.86 -36.45 22.22
N LEU A 230 -5.03 -36.64 23.25
CA LEU A 230 -5.02 -37.88 24.04
C LEU A 230 -6.36 -38.10 24.77
N MET A 231 -6.96 -37.06 25.34
CA MET A 231 -8.26 -37.16 26.01
C MET A 231 -9.40 -37.42 25.01
N ILE A 232 -9.41 -36.76 23.85
CA ILE A 232 -10.39 -37.01 22.76
C ILE A 232 -10.35 -38.49 22.36
N CYS A 233 -9.16 -39.01 22.06
CA CYS A 233 -8.98 -40.41 21.64
C CYS A 233 -9.43 -41.40 22.72
N LEU A 234 -9.06 -41.13 23.98
CA LEU A 234 -9.44 -41.96 25.14
C LEU A 234 -10.97 -41.95 25.35
N VAL A 235 -11.60 -40.77 25.33
CA VAL A 235 -13.05 -40.61 25.54
C VAL A 235 -13.86 -41.32 24.44
N SER A 236 -13.49 -41.17 23.16
CA SER A 236 -14.15 -41.89 22.07
C SER A 236 -13.95 -43.41 22.14
N ALA A 237 -12.77 -43.88 22.54
CA ALA A 237 -12.51 -45.30 22.74
C ALA A 237 -13.36 -45.87 23.90
N PHE A 238 -13.43 -45.17 25.04
CA PHE A 238 -14.24 -45.60 26.18
C PHE A 238 -15.75 -45.53 25.90
N PHE A 239 -16.25 -44.58 25.10
CA PHE A 239 -17.65 -44.61 24.63
C PHE A 239 -17.91 -45.83 23.76
N PHE A 240 -17.03 -46.12 22.79
CA PHE A 240 -17.19 -47.29 21.91
C PHE A 240 -17.22 -48.60 22.70
N LEU A 241 -16.27 -48.78 23.63
CA LEU A 241 -16.19 -49.96 24.51
C LEU A 241 -17.35 -50.07 25.50
N GLN A 242 -17.90 -48.94 25.95
CA GLN A 242 -19.13 -48.91 26.77
C GLN A 242 -20.35 -49.33 25.94
N LYS A 243 -20.44 -48.91 24.69
CA LYS A 243 -21.56 -49.20 23.79
C LYS A 243 -21.51 -50.59 23.14
N SER A 244 -20.35 -51.25 23.15
CA SER A 244 -20.21 -52.66 22.81
C SER A 244 -20.28 -53.59 24.04
N ASP A 245 -20.73 -53.09 25.19
CA ASP A 245 -20.83 -53.78 26.49
C ASP A 245 -19.52 -54.46 26.97
N MET A 246 -18.37 -54.05 26.43
CA MET A 246 -17.05 -54.55 26.84
C MET A 246 -16.53 -53.86 28.11
N VAL A 247 -17.06 -52.69 28.45
CA VAL A 247 -16.70 -51.89 29.62
C VAL A 247 -17.97 -51.39 30.31
N GLY A 248 -18.10 -51.68 31.60
CA GLY A 248 -19.27 -51.26 32.39
C GLY A 248 -19.44 -49.73 32.47
N LYS A 249 -20.67 -49.28 32.76
CA LYS A 249 -21.01 -47.84 32.78
C LYS A 249 -20.15 -47.03 33.77
N THR A 250 -19.79 -47.59 34.92
CA THR A 250 -19.07 -46.91 36.01
C THR A 250 -17.68 -46.39 35.63
N PRO A 251 -16.72 -47.20 35.12
CA PRO A 251 -15.41 -46.69 34.71
C PRO A 251 -15.50 -45.66 33.57
N THR A 252 -16.41 -45.85 32.60
CA THR A 252 -16.58 -44.88 31.51
C THR A 252 -17.18 -43.56 31.99
N MET A 253 -18.09 -43.58 32.98
CA MET A 253 -18.56 -42.35 33.63
C MET A 253 -17.43 -41.64 34.40
N GLY A 254 -16.56 -42.39 35.07
CA GLY A 254 -15.34 -41.85 35.69
C GLY A 254 -14.41 -41.18 34.68
N VAL A 255 -14.26 -41.76 33.49
CA VAL A 255 -13.52 -41.17 32.36
C VAL A 255 -14.17 -39.85 31.90
N TYR A 256 -15.49 -39.79 31.68
CA TYR A 256 -16.15 -38.53 31.29
C TYR A 256 -15.98 -37.44 32.35
N ILE A 257 -16.17 -37.77 33.64
CA ILE A 257 -16.00 -36.82 34.75
C ILE A 257 -14.56 -36.31 34.81
N GLY A 258 -13.56 -37.20 34.69
CA GLY A 258 -12.15 -36.81 34.65
C GLY A 258 -11.81 -35.88 33.49
N CYS A 259 -12.28 -36.21 32.28
CA CYS A 259 -12.04 -35.39 31.09
C CYS A 259 -12.78 -34.05 31.15
N PHE A 260 -14.01 -34.02 31.68
CA PHE A 260 -14.75 -32.79 31.94
C PHE A 260 -14.03 -31.88 32.94
N LEU A 261 -13.52 -32.43 34.05
CA LEU A 261 -12.75 -31.67 35.04
C LEU A 261 -11.46 -31.11 34.44
N VAL A 262 -10.75 -31.87 33.62
CA VAL A 262 -9.57 -31.41 32.87
C VAL A 262 -9.92 -30.25 31.94
N ILE A 263 -10.96 -30.40 31.10
CA ILE A 263 -11.40 -29.35 30.15
C ILE A 263 -11.89 -28.11 30.91
N LEU A 264 -12.61 -28.28 32.02
CA LEU A 264 -13.05 -27.18 32.88
C LEU A 264 -11.87 -26.41 33.48
N VAL A 265 -10.85 -27.11 34.01
CA VAL A 265 -9.63 -26.48 34.53
C VAL A 265 -8.87 -25.75 33.42
N MET A 266 -8.81 -26.31 32.21
CA MET A 266 -8.19 -25.66 31.05
C MET A 266 -8.93 -24.39 30.60
N LEU A 267 -10.26 -24.43 30.51
CA LEU A 267 -11.08 -23.29 30.14
C LEU A 267 -11.10 -22.20 31.23
N LEU A 268 -11.05 -22.59 32.51
CA LEU A 268 -10.90 -21.65 33.62
C LEU A 268 -9.51 -21.00 33.62
N PHE A 269 -8.44 -21.77 33.41
CA PHE A 269 -7.08 -21.24 33.28
C PHE A 269 -6.99 -20.23 32.11
N ASP A 270 -7.47 -20.61 30.92
CA ASP A 270 -7.43 -19.73 29.76
C ASP A 270 -8.33 -18.50 29.92
N GLY A 271 -9.53 -18.65 30.49
CA GLY A 271 -10.41 -17.55 30.83
C GLY A 271 -9.76 -16.55 31.80
N ILE A 272 -9.06 -17.05 32.83
CA ILE A 272 -8.31 -16.23 33.78
C ILE A 272 -7.14 -15.52 33.09
N VAL A 273 -6.34 -16.21 32.27
CA VAL A 273 -5.23 -15.61 31.50
C VAL A 273 -5.75 -14.54 30.53
N THR A 274 -6.85 -14.81 29.84
CA THR A 274 -7.55 -13.90 28.92
C THR A 274 -8.00 -12.64 29.66
N VAL A 275 -8.70 -12.77 30.78
CA VAL A 275 -9.16 -11.62 31.60
C VAL A 275 -7.98 -10.83 32.18
N ILE A 276 -6.96 -11.49 32.71
CA ILE A 276 -5.75 -10.83 33.23
C ILE A 276 -5.04 -10.04 32.12
N SER A 277 -4.91 -10.61 30.91
CA SER A 277 -4.31 -9.91 29.77
C SER A 277 -5.11 -8.64 29.40
N GLY A 278 -6.44 -8.73 29.36
CA GLY A 278 -7.34 -7.60 29.13
C GLY A 278 -7.16 -6.48 30.17
N VAL A 279 -7.15 -6.84 31.46
CA VAL A 279 -6.95 -5.90 32.56
C VAL A 279 -5.55 -5.26 32.52
N LEU A 280 -4.49 -6.01 32.24
CA LEU A 280 -3.13 -5.50 32.11
C LEU A 280 -2.99 -4.48 30.96
N VAL A 281 -3.63 -4.74 29.80
CA VAL A 281 -3.61 -3.77 28.70
C VAL A 281 -4.49 -2.55 29.00
N ILE A 282 -5.68 -2.70 29.58
CA ILE A 282 -6.54 -1.57 29.96
C ILE A 282 -5.86 -0.68 31.00
N THR A 283 -5.21 -1.26 32.02
CA THR A 283 -4.48 -0.50 33.04
C THR A 283 -3.23 0.16 32.47
N THR A 284 -2.50 -0.50 31.57
CA THR A 284 -1.33 0.08 30.91
C THR A 284 -1.72 1.22 29.96
N ILE A 285 -2.79 1.08 29.17
CA ILE A 285 -3.35 2.16 28.35
C ILE A 285 -3.74 3.34 29.25
N LYS A 286 -4.50 3.11 30.33
CA LYS A 286 -4.85 4.16 31.30
C LYS A 286 -3.62 4.86 31.89
N LYS A 287 -2.52 4.13 32.15
CA LYS A 287 -1.26 4.70 32.63
C LYS A 287 -0.55 5.53 31.55
N THR A 288 -0.47 5.04 30.31
CA THR A 288 0.15 5.74 29.17
C THR A 288 -0.64 6.99 28.78
N THR A 289 -1.97 6.91 28.66
CA THR A 289 -2.83 8.07 28.37
C THR A 289 -2.69 9.14 29.46
N ARG A 290 -2.65 8.77 30.74
CA ARG A 290 -2.37 9.71 31.84
C ARG A 290 -0.98 10.35 31.71
N ALA A 291 0.05 9.59 31.36
CA ALA A 291 1.41 10.12 31.17
C ALA A 291 1.49 11.11 29.99
N VAL A 292 0.85 10.80 28.85
CA VAL A 292 0.77 11.69 27.68
C VAL A 292 -0.01 12.96 28.01
N MET A 293 -1.18 12.85 28.67
CA MET A 293 -1.97 14.01 29.09
C MET A 293 -1.23 14.89 30.10
N ALA A 294 -0.53 14.30 31.08
CA ALA A 294 0.29 15.04 32.04
C ALA A 294 1.49 15.74 31.37
N THR A 295 2.11 15.11 30.36
CA THR A 295 3.20 15.71 29.58
C THR A 295 2.71 16.88 28.74
N SER A 296 1.55 16.73 28.07
CA SER A 296 0.89 17.80 27.32
C SER A 296 0.53 18.99 28.22
N GLN A 297 -0.11 18.74 29.38
CA GLN A 297 -0.40 19.78 30.37
C GLN A 297 0.87 20.49 30.88
N LYS A 298 1.95 19.75 31.13
CA LYS A 298 3.23 20.33 31.57
C LYS A 298 3.86 21.22 30.49
N TYR A 299 3.78 20.81 29.22
CA TYR A 299 4.23 21.63 28.09
C TYR A 299 3.41 22.93 28.02
N HIS A 300 2.08 22.81 28.02
CA HIS A 300 1.17 23.96 27.86
C HIS A 300 1.29 24.98 29.00
N LYS A 301 1.51 24.52 30.24
CA LYS A 301 1.76 25.39 31.42
C LYS A 301 3.16 26.00 31.43
N THR A 302 4.12 25.41 30.73
CA THR A 302 5.46 26.02 30.57
C THR A 302 5.37 27.20 29.60
N THR A 303 4.76 26.99 28.43
CA THR A 303 4.61 28.03 27.38
C THR A 303 3.91 29.29 27.88
N THR A 304 2.84 29.16 28.68
CA THR A 304 2.11 30.33 29.23
C THR A 304 2.91 31.13 30.25
N ASN A 305 3.82 30.48 31.00
CA ASN A 305 4.58 31.16 32.04
C ASN A 305 5.77 31.96 31.48
N THR A 306 6.39 31.50 30.39
CA THR A 306 7.52 32.20 29.75
C THR A 306 7.14 33.49 29.01
N LEU A 307 5.86 33.75 28.77
CA LEU A 307 5.40 34.97 28.08
C LEU A 307 5.03 36.13 29.04
N SER A 308 5.16 35.93 30.36
CA SER A 308 4.63 36.85 31.39
C SER A 308 5.69 37.68 32.14
N THR A 309 6.96 37.64 31.72
CA THR A 309 8.08 38.34 32.40
C THR A 309 8.92 39.20 31.45
N GLY A 310 8.25 39.99 30.60
CA GLY A 310 8.87 41.11 29.89
C GLY A 310 8.98 42.34 30.79
N HIS A 311 10.21 42.72 31.16
CA HIS A 311 10.47 43.85 32.06
C HIS A 311 10.33 45.18 31.32
N MET A 312 9.59 46.15 31.87
CA MET A 312 9.46 47.50 31.29
C MET A 312 9.65 48.59 32.37
N THR A 313 10.33 49.67 32.02
CA THR A 313 10.64 50.81 32.90
C THR A 313 9.86 52.07 32.48
N PRO A 314 9.55 53.00 33.41
CA PRO A 314 8.44 53.93 33.24
C PRO A 314 8.81 55.29 32.63
N ARG A 315 7.90 55.88 31.85
CA ARG A 315 7.83 57.33 31.58
C ARG A 315 6.47 57.74 31.01
N GLY A 316 5.99 58.93 31.37
CA GLY A 316 4.97 59.67 30.61
C GLY A 316 3.52 59.51 31.08
N SER A 317 3.03 60.49 31.82
CA SER A 317 1.62 60.71 32.15
C SER A 317 0.83 61.37 31.02
N ILE A 318 -0.47 61.08 30.91
CA ILE A 318 -1.58 62.05 30.72
C ILE A 318 -2.91 61.34 31.07
N GLU A 319 -3.96 62.12 31.36
CA GLU A 319 -5.17 61.70 32.09
C GLU A 319 -6.38 61.34 31.20
N SER A 320 -7.38 60.67 31.81
CA SER A 320 -8.79 60.58 31.39
C SER A 320 -9.07 59.78 30.09
N GLU A 321 -10.03 58.86 30.00
CA GLU A 321 -11.42 59.02 30.47
C GLU A 321 -12.05 57.72 31.07
N LYS A 322 -13.39 57.69 31.25
CA LYS A 322 -14.08 56.85 32.24
C LYS A 322 -15.41 56.28 31.74
N SER A 323 -15.50 54.97 31.47
CA SER A 323 -16.81 54.30 31.25
C SER A 323 -16.83 52.77 31.48
N THR A 324 -17.89 52.34 32.18
CA THR A 324 -18.64 51.06 32.08
C THR A 324 -17.93 49.70 31.99
N ASN A 325 -17.90 49.01 33.13
CA ASN A 325 -18.32 47.62 33.38
C ASN A 325 -18.69 46.71 32.18
N LEU A 326 -18.07 45.54 32.08
CA LEU A 326 -18.63 44.33 31.44
C LEU A 326 -18.11 43.05 32.13
N PRO A 327 -18.86 41.92 32.21
CA PRO A 327 -18.45 40.75 32.98
C PRO A 327 -17.37 39.90 32.29
N SER A 328 -16.37 39.45 33.05
CA SER A 328 -15.31 38.55 32.59
C SER A 328 -15.80 37.10 32.40
N ALA A 329 -16.44 36.83 31.25
CA ALA A 329 -16.70 35.46 30.81
C ALA A 329 -15.40 34.83 30.26
N HIS A 330 -14.76 33.96 31.04
CA HIS A 330 -13.66 33.14 30.54
C HIS A 330 -14.17 32.15 29.48
N ALA A 331 -14.01 32.49 28.21
CA ALA A 331 -14.24 31.56 27.11
C ALA A 331 -13.33 30.32 27.30
N PRO A 332 -13.88 29.09 27.30
CA PRO A 332 -13.07 27.89 27.45
C PRO A 332 -12.18 27.74 26.20
N VAL A 333 -10.86 27.65 26.41
CA VAL A 333 -9.89 27.42 25.32
C VAL A 333 -10.31 26.18 24.53
N GLU A 334 -10.72 26.39 23.28
CA GLU A 334 -11.27 25.33 22.45
C GLU A 334 -10.19 24.31 22.13
N ARG A 335 -10.29 23.10 22.71
CA ARG A 335 -9.40 21.98 22.38
C ARG A 335 -9.50 21.72 20.89
N THR A 336 -8.40 21.96 20.17
CA THR A 336 -8.35 21.86 18.72
C THR A 336 -8.94 20.53 18.24
N SER A 337 -9.73 20.58 17.16
CA SER A 337 -10.48 19.42 16.64
C SER A 337 -9.57 18.25 16.20
N ILE A 338 -8.28 18.53 16.03
CA ILE A 338 -7.21 17.57 15.72
C ILE A 338 -7.04 16.55 16.85
N ASP A 339 -6.96 16.98 18.11
CA ASP A 339 -6.79 16.08 19.27
C ASP A 339 -7.95 15.08 19.36
N ARG A 340 -9.19 15.53 19.14
CA ARG A 340 -10.37 14.65 19.11
C ARG A 340 -10.30 13.62 17.98
N LYS A 341 -9.82 14.00 16.79
CA LYS A 341 -9.61 13.06 15.67
C LYS A 341 -8.53 12.02 15.98
N ILE A 342 -7.41 12.43 16.58
CA ILE A 342 -6.32 11.52 16.98
C ILE A 342 -6.82 10.54 18.07
N GLU A 343 -7.51 11.04 19.10
CA GLU A 343 -8.05 10.19 20.18
C GLU A 343 -9.10 9.19 19.65
N GLN A 344 -10.01 9.62 18.77
CA GLN A 344 -10.99 8.72 18.14
C GLN A 344 -10.33 7.63 17.27
N ARG A 345 -9.27 7.96 16.52
CA ARG A 345 -8.53 7.00 15.69
C ARG A 345 -7.79 5.96 16.54
N ILE A 346 -7.08 6.40 17.59
CA ILE A 346 -6.32 5.50 18.49
C ILE A 346 -7.26 4.53 19.23
N GLN A 347 -8.50 4.94 19.54
CA GLN A 347 -9.49 4.06 20.16
C GLN A 347 -10.03 2.95 19.22
N SER A 348 -9.91 3.08 17.90
CA SER A 348 -10.57 2.17 16.94
C SER A 348 -10.03 0.72 16.99
N PRO A 349 -8.70 0.46 16.89
CA PRO A 349 -8.16 -0.91 16.98
C PRO A 349 -8.48 -1.57 18.32
N PHE A 350 -8.51 -0.79 19.41
CA PHE A 350 -8.80 -1.31 20.75
C PHE A 350 -10.27 -1.74 20.88
N LYS A 351 -11.24 -0.94 20.41
CA LYS A 351 -12.67 -1.30 20.40
C LYS A 351 -12.93 -2.60 19.64
N VAL A 352 -12.29 -2.76 18.48
CA VAL A 352 -12.43 -3.97 17.65
C VAL A 352 -11.79 -5.19 18.33
N THR A 353 -10.59 -5.04 18.91
CA THR A 353 -9.91 -6.11 19.65
C THR A 353 -10.70 -6.54 20.90
N PHE A 354 -11.29 -5.58 21.63
CA PHE A 354 -12.14 -5.84 22.79
C PHE A 354 -13.47 -6.51 22.40
N GLY A 355 -14.10 -6.08 21.30
CA GLY A 355 -15.30 -6.73 20.78
C GLY A 355 -15.06 -8.20 20.42
N LEU A 356 -13.89 -8.51 19.84
CA LEU A 356 -13.51 -9.89 19.54
C LEU A 356 -13.26 -10.69 20.82
N LEU A 357 -12.59 -10.10 21.82
CA LEU A 357 -12.39 -10.71 23.14
C LEU A 357 -13.73 -11.07 23.81
N MET A 358 -14.72 -10.18 23.75
CA MET A 358 -16.06 -10.40 24.31
C MET A 358 -16.83 -11.50 23.56
N ALA A 359 -16.72 -11.55 22.23
CA ALA A 359 -17.34 -12.62 21.42
C ALA A 359 -16.75 -14.00 21.73
N LEU A 360 -15.44 -14.04 21.95
CA LEU A 360 -14.67 -15.22 22.35
C LEU A 360 -15.04 -15.67 23.78
N VAL A 361 -15.19 -14.76 24.74
CA VAL A 361 -15.68 -15.08 26.09
C VAL A 361 -17.14 -15.57 26.06
N ALA A 362 -18.00 -14.98 25.22
CA ALA A 362 -19.37 -15.47 25.01
C ALA A 362 -19.40 -16.88 24.39
N CYS A 363 -18.48 -17.17 23.44
CA CYS A 363 -18.30 -18.50 22.87
C CYS A 363 -17.93 -19.54 23.93
N ILE A 364 -16.93 -19.25 24.77
CA ILE A 364 -16.57 -20.09 25.93
C ILE A 364 -17.78 -20.28 26.84
N LEU A 365 -18.55 -19.22 27.14
CA LEU A 365 -19.69 -19.31 28.06
C LEU A 365 -20.81 -20.21 27.50
N PHE A 366 -21.15 -20.11 26.21
CA PHE A 366 -22.10 -21.03 25.58
C PHE A 366 -21.57 -22.47 25.52
N GLN A 367 -20.28 -22.66 25.26
CA GLN A 367 -19.65 -23.99 25.31
C GLN A 367 -19.56 -24.57 26.73
N LEU A 368 -19.39 -23.75 27.77
CA LEU A 368 -19.43 -24.18 29.18
C LEU A 368 -20.85 -24.49 29.65
N VAL A 369 -21.84 -23.71 29.21
CA VAL A 369 -23.27 -24.00 29.43
C VAL A 369 -23.63 -25.33 28.76
N ALA A 370 -23.21 -25.55 27.51
CA ALA A 370 -23.31 -26.86 26.89
C ALA A 370 -22.58 -27.91 27.75
N ALA A 371 -21.27 -27.78 27.99
CA ALA A 371 -20.44 -28.72 28.75
C ALA A 371 -21.14 -29.20 30.05
N GLY A 372 -21.62 -28.26 30.87
CA GLY A 372 -22.34 -28.54 32.11
C GLY A 372 -23.67 -29.28 31.91
N ILE A 373 -24.42 -28.93 30.86
CA ILE A 373 -25.72 -29.55 30.54
C ILE A 373 -25.57 -31.06 30.33
N ALA A 374 -24.65 -31.56 29.49
CA ALA A 374 -24.54 -33.01 29.30
C ALA A 374 -23.80 -33.72 30.43
N SER A 375 -22.95 -33.04 31.21
CA SER A 375 -22.38 -33.65 32.43
C SER A 375 -23.46 -33.88 33.50
N GLY A 376 -24.44 -32.97 33.61
CA GLY A 376 -25.53 -33.06 34.59
C GLY A 376 -26.77 -33.83 34.10
N ALA A 377 -27.01 -33.91 32.80
CA ALA A 377 -28.20 -34.53 32.20
C ALA A 377 -27.90 -35.80 31.39
N THR A 378 -26.90 -36.59 31.79
CA THR A 378 -26.57 -37.89 31.17
C THR A 378 -27.76 -38.85 31.15
N GLU A 379 -28.64 -38.76 32.16
CA GLU A 379 -29.83 -39.60 32.35
C GLU A 379 -31.14 -38.98 31.81
N ILE A 380 -31.15 -37.69 31.44
CA ILE A 380 -32.36 -36.99 30.99
C ILE A 380 -32.26 -36.71 29.48
N ASP A 381 -32.71 -37.66 28.67
CA ASP A 381 -32.63 -37.63 27.20
C ASP A 381 -33.24 -36.36 26.58
N ILE A 382 -34.30 -35.84 27.20
CA ILE A 382 -35.01 -34.59 26.84
C ILE A 382 -34.06 -33.40 26.68
N ILE A 383 -32.94 -33.39 27.42
CA ILE A 383 -32.02 -32.25 27.53
C ILE A 383 -30.88 -32.32 26.47
N LYS A 384 -30.66 -33.48 25.82
CA LYS A 384 -29.60 -33.66 24.80
C LYS A 384 -29.70 -32.67 23.61
N PRO A 385 -30.89 -32.37 23.04
CA PRO A 385 -31.02 -31.35 22.00
C PRO A 385 -30.62 -29.93 22.46
N LEU A 386 -30.83 -29.61 23.75
CA LEU A 386 -30.48 -28.31 24.34
C LEU A 386 -28.95 -28.12 24.41
N TRP A 387 -28.21 -29.17 24.81
CA TRP A 387 -26.75 -29.22 24.72
C TRP A 387 -26.27 -28.95 23.27
N TYR A 388 -26.85 -29.65 22.29
CA TYR A 388 -26.42 -29.53 20.89
C TYR A 388 -26.68 -28.12 20.34
N PHE A 389 -27.81 -27.52 20.73
CA PHE A 389 -28.17 -26.14 20.37
C PHE A 389 -27.13 -25.14 20.90
N PHE A 390 -26.79 -25.17 22.19
CA PHE A 390 -25.86 -24.21 22.77
C PHE A 390 -24.43 -24.33 22.23
N ASN A 391 -23.93 -25.53 21.96
CA ASN A 391 -22.61 -25.69 21.35
C ASN A 391 -22.56 -25.06 19.95
N CYS A 392 -23.52 -25.40 19.08
CA CYS A 392 -23.57 -24.87 17.71
C CYS A 392 -23.81 -23.35 17.68
N LEU A 393 -24.63 -22.83 18.60
CA LEU A 393 -24.86 -21.40 18.78
C LEU A 393 -23.57 -20.65 19.14
N GLY A 394 -22.77 -21.20 20.06
CA GLY A 394 -21.48 -20.61 20.47
C GLY A 394 -20.52 -20.48 19.29
N VAL A 395 -20.37 -21.52 18.46
CA VAL A 395 -19.52 -21.50 17.27
C VAL A 395 -20.05 -20.53 16.20
N LEU A 396 -21.36 -20.50 15.95
CA LEU A 396 -21.98 -19.62 14.97
C LEU A 396 -21.84 -18.14 15.34
N ILE A 397 -22.15 -17.77 16.59
CA ILE A 397 -21.99 -16.39 17.09
C ILE A 397 -20.54 -15.92 16.92
N PHE A 398 -19.58 -16.77 17.30
CA PHE A 398 -18.16 -16.46 17.18
C PHE A 398 -17.70 -16.25 15.73
N ALA A 399 -18.09 -17.15 14.82
CA ALA A 399 -17.76 -17.07 13.41
C ALA A 399 -18.34 -15.81 12.74
N VAL A 400 -19.60 -15.48 13.05
CA VAL A 400 -20.30 -14.28 12.55
C VAL A 400 -19.64 -13.00 13.07
N ILE A 401 -19.31 -12.92 14.36
CA ILE A 401 -18.66 -11.72 14.91
C ILE A 401 -17.23 -11.54 14.36
N ILE A 402 -16.48 -12.63 14.12
CA ILE A 402 -15.19 -12.54 13.40
C ILE A 402 -15.36 -11.90 12.02
N LEU A 403 -16.39 -12.28 11.25
CA LEU A 403 -16.63 -11.73 9.92
C LEU A 403 -16.93 -10.22 9.98
N PHE A 404 -17.81 -9.80 10.89
CA PHE A 404 -18.16 -8.38 11.06
C PHE A 404 -17.01 -7.52 11.59
N LEU A 405 -16.21 -8.03 12.53
CA LEU A 405 -15.08 -7.28 13.11
C LEU A 405 -13.87 -7.21 12.17
N PHE A 406 -13.71 -8.12 11.21
CA PHE A 406 -12.58 -8.12 10.29
C PHE A 406 -12.47 -6.82 9.47
N TYR A 407 -13.58 -6.35 8.89
CA TYR A 407 -13.57 -5.17 8.03
C TYR A 407 -13.06 -3.89 8.74
N PRO A 408 -13.63 -3.46 9.89
CA PRO A 408 -13.11 -2.31 10.62
C PRO A 408 -11.73 -2.58 11.24
N MET A 409 -11.36 -3.84 11.51
CA MET A 409 -10.03 -4.18 12.03
C MET A 409 -8.92 -3.75 11.07
N PHE A 410 -9.00 -4.08 9.78
CA PHE A 410 -7.86 -3.88 8.88
C PHE A 410 -7.82 -2.52 8.19
N VAL A 411 -8.97 -2.01 7.72
CA VAL A 411 -9.02 -0.70 7.04
C VAL A 411 -8.50 0.42 7.97
N ASN A 412 -8.89 0.40 9.25
CA ASN A 412 -8.48 1.44 10.20
C ASN A 412 -7.09 1.20 10.80
N THR A 413 -6.74 -0.05 11.14
CA THR A 413 -5.49 -0.34 11.86
C THR A 413 -4.25 -0.25 10.95
N GLU A 414 -4.39 -0.49 9.64
CA GLU A 414 -3.32 -0.23 8.65
C GLU A 414 -2.95 1.26 8.62
N VAL A 415 -3.95 2.15 8.53
CA VAL A 415 -3.77 3.60 8.53
C VAL A 415 -3.16 4.07 9.86
N ALA A 416 -3.71 3.61 10.99
CA ALA A 416 -3.21 3.98 12.31
C ALA A 416 -1.76 3.51 12.56
N PHE A 417 -1.35 2.33 12.09
CA PHE A 417 0.04 1.89 12.23
C PHE A 417 1.01 2.73 11.40
N LYS A 418 0.67 3.10 10.16
CA LYS A 418 1.49 4.03 9.35
C LYS A 418 1.65 5.39 10.05
N GLU A 419 0.56 5.95 10.56
CA GLU A 419 0.53 7.23 11.27
C GLU A 419 1.41 7.21 12.56
N ILE A 420 1.41 6.07 13.28
CA ILE A 420 2.28 5.83 14.46
C ILE A 420 3.76 5.64 14.08
N GLU A 421 4.07 5.00 12.95
CA GLU A 421 5.43 4.77 12.48
C GLU A 421 6.09 6.07 11.98
N ILE A 422 5.34 6.91 11.27
CA ILE A 422 5.70 8.30 10.94
C ILE A 422 5.94 9.11 12.23
N SER A 423 5.05 9.01 13.21
CA SER A 423 5.20 9.70 14.50
C SER A 423 6.47 9.29 15.26
N LYS A 424 6.81 7.98 15.28
CA LYS A 424 8.02 7.47 15.92
C LYS A 424 9.30 7.91 15.22
N THR A 425 9.34 7.88 13.89
CA THR A 425 10.51 8.35 13.13
C THR A 425 10.73 9.85 13.25
N ASN A 426 9.67 10.65 13.32
CA ASN A 426 9.77 12.09 13.60
C ASN A 426 10.27 12.37 15.03
N ALA A 427 9.76 11.66 16.05
CA ALA A 427 10.22 11.81 17.44
C ALA A 427 11.67 11.35 17.67
N GLN A 428 12.18 10.39 16.89
CA GLN A 428 13.60 10.01 16.92
C GLN A 428 14.49 11.06 16.26
N LYS A 429 14.04 11.69 15.17
CA LYS A 429 14.77 12.79 14.51
C LYS A 429 14.93 14.01 15.42
N SER A 430 13.87 14.41 16.14
CA SER A 430 13.94 15.58 17.05
C SER A 430 14.88 15.35 18.25
N HIS A 431 14.88 14.16 18.84
CA HIS A 431 15.82 13.84 19.92
C HIS A 431 17.28 13.71 19.46
N GLY A 432 17.53 13.35 18.20
CA GLY A 432 18.89 13.23 17.65
C GLY A 432 19.67 14.54 17.56
N PHE A 433 18.99 15.68 17.39
CA PHE A 433 19.65 16.96 17.16
C PHE A 433 20.15 17.68 18.42
N ASN A 434 19.63 17.37 19.61
CA ASN A 434 19.82 18.21 20.80
C ASN A 434 20.98 17.77 21.73
N ASN A 435 21.66 16.65 21.43
CA ASN A 435 22.78 16.12 22.23
C ASN A 435 24.17 16.38 21.59
N GLY A 436 24.26 17.30 20.62
CA GLY A 436 25.43 17.46 19.75
C GLY A 436 26.36 18.66 20.02
N SER A 437 26.19 19.41 21.11
CA SER A 437 26.76 20.78 21.19
C SER A 437 27.21 21.30 22.58
N ILE A 438 27.41 20.44 23.60
CA ILE A 438 27.98 20.89 24.90
C ILE A 438 29.14 20.00 25.36
N SER A 439 30.36 20.34 24.95
CA SER A 439 31.60 20.15 25.76
C SER A 439 32.82 20.77 25.06
N GLN A 440 33.18 22.02 25.41
CA GLN A 440 34.56 22.54 25.38
C GLN A 440 34.63 23.96 26.00
N ARG A 441 35.79 24.29 26.61
CA ARG A 441 36.05 25.46 27.48
C ARG A 441 35.27 25.45 28.81
N SER A 442 35.77 26.00 29.92
CA SER A 442 36.98 26.83 30.12
C SER A 442 37.86 26.35 31.30
N THR A 443 39.08 26.87 31.39
CA THR A 443 40.11 26.55 32.41
C THR A 443 40.34 27.72 33.39
N GLY A 444 40.46 27.42 34.69
CA GLY A 444 40.92 28.31 35.77
C GLY A 444 40.57 27.71 37.14
N HIS A 445 41.51 27.39 38.04
CA HIS A 445 42.07 28.27 39.09
C HIS A 445 40.99 28.88 40.03
N THR A 446 40.98 28.67 41.37
CA THR A 446 42.04 28.27 42.33
C THR A 446 41.50 27.54 43.60
N GLY A 447 42.30 26.61 44.18
CA GLY A 447 42.25 26.18 45.61
C GLY A 447 41.04 25.35 46.11
N GLY A 448 41.16 24.40 47.05
CA GLY A 448 42.33 23.79 47.70
C GLY A 448 41.97 22.84 48.88
N VAL A 449 42.98 22.20 49.48
CA VAL A 449 43.00 21.52 50.82
C VAL A 449 42.39 20.10 50.97
N SER A 450 43.29 19.08 51.04
CA SER A 450 43.20 17.81 51.81
C SER A 450 42.18 16.72 51.36
N MET A 451 42.33 15.41 51.66
CA MET A 451 43.40 14.62 52.32
C MET A 451 43.28 13.11 51.95
N VAL A 452 44.40 12.37 51.78
CA VAL A 452 44.65 10.93 52.13
C VAL A 452 43.68 9.82 51.56
N GLU A 453 44.09 8.62 51.13
CA GLU A 453 45.27 7.76 51.41
C GLU A 453 45.85 7.00 50.18
N LYS A 454 46.81 6.09 50.43
CA LYS A 454 47.59 5.23 49.52
C LYS A 454 46.83 3.91 49.18
N GLU A 455 47.33 2.86 48.53
CA GLU A 455 48.63 2.39 47.93
C GLU A 455 48.24 1.34 46.83
N LEU A 456 49.02 0.48 46.12
CA LEU A 456 50.42 0.02 46.01
C LEU A 456 50.61 -0.55 44.54
N MET A 457 51.74 -1.18 44.20
CA MET A 457 51.95 -1.98 42.95
C MET A 457 52.50 -3.40 43.26
N LEU A 458 52.43 -4.35 42.32
CA LEU A 458 53.53 -5.33 42.08
C LEU A 458 53.49 -6.00 40.68
N HIS A 459 54.54 -6.75 40.33
CA HIS A 459 54.89 -7.26 38.98
C HIS A 459 55.53 -8.68 39.06
N VAL A 460 55.15 -9.63 38.16
CA VAL A 460 55.83 -10.92 37.84
C VAL A 460 55.40 -11.31 36.40
N ALA A 461 56.24 -11.49 35.35
CA ALA A 461 57.09 -12.63 34.92
C ALA A 461 56.36 -14.02 34.87
N GLY A 462 56.60 -14.99 33.97
CA GLY A 462 57.46 -15.20 32.76
C GLY A 462 57.61 -16.74 32.50
N SER A 463 58.11 -17.33 31.39
CA SER A 463 58.44 -16.92 30.00
C SER A 463 58.81 -18.18 29.14
N SER A 464 58.85 -18.12 27.79
CA SER A 464 59.29 -19.19 26.80
C SER A 464 58.45 -20.51 26.78
N HIS A 465 58.52 -21.48 25.85
CA HIS A 465 59.34 -21.86 24.65
C HIS A 465 58.37 -22.31 23.50
N ILE A 466 58.53 -22.02 22.21
CA ILE A 466 59.34 -22.70 21.14
C ILE A 466 59.30 -24.25 21.13
N GLU A 467 58.59 -24.86 20.14
CA GLU A 467 59.19 -25.79 19.14
C GLU A 467 58.20 -26.24 18.02
N SER A 468 58.72 -26.97 17.02
CA SER A 468 58.08 -27.60 15.84
C SER A 468 58.69 -29.03 15.72
N PRO A 469 58.53 -29.91 14.68
CA PRO A 469 58.00 -29.73 13.30
C PRO A 469 57.26 -30.97 12.71
N SER A 470 57.25 -31.09 11.37
CA SER A 470 56.99 -32.30 10.53
C SER A 470 55.56 -32.91 10.56
N THR A 471 54.86 -33.20 9.46
CA THR A 471 55.19 -33.73 8.11
C THR A 471 55.44 -35.24 8.06
N ILE A 472 54.47 -36.00 7.52
CA ILE A 472 54.68 -37.20 6.67
C ILE A 472 53.33 -37.63 6.03
N THR A 473 53.36 -37.92 4.73
CA THR A 473 52.40 -38.71 3.92
C THR A 473 53.11 -40.05 3.55
N PRO A 474 52.46 -41.14 3.04
CA PRO A 474 51.39 -41.15 2.02
C PRO A 474 50.45 -42.41 1.99
N THR A 475 49.77 -42.63 0.84
CA THR A 475 49.29 -43.93 0.27
C THR A 475 48.18 -44.72 1.02
N THR A 476 47.31 -45.53 0.40
CA THR A 476 47.09 -45.92 -1.03
C THR A 476 45.59 -46.22 -1.31
N GLU A 477 45.29 -46.58 -2.57
CA GLU A 477 44.23 -47.44 -3.19
C GLU A 477 43.23 -48.23 -2.27
N THR A 478 42.03 -48.68 -2.69
CA THR A 478 41.52 -49.11 -4.02
C THR A 478 40.04 -48.72 -4.30
N SER A 479 39.56 -48.94 -5.54
CA SER A 479 38.14 -49.07 -5.93
C SER A 479 37.79 -50.58 -6.13
N PRO A 480 36.66 -51.10 -6.75
CA PRO A 480 35.68 -50.49 -7.67
C PRO A 480 34.17 -50.88 -7.45
N MET A 481 33.31 -50.52 -8.42
CA MET A 481 31.95 -51.05 -8.72
C MET A 481 30.78 -50.74 -7.74
N GLU A 482 29.50 -50.63 -8.15
CA GLU A 482 28.86 -50.19 -9.42
C GLU A 482 27.36 -49.88 -9.18
N SER A 483 26.64 -49.34 -10.18
CA SER A 483 25.17 -49.39 -10.37
C SER A 483 24.20 -48.46 -9.59
N ASN A 484 23.75 -47.44 -10.34
CA ASN A 484 22.33 -47.07 -10.59
C ASN A 484 21.44 -46.25 -9.62
N LYS A 485 20.79 -45.24 -10.25
CA LYS A 485 19.46 -44.63 -10.01
C LYS A 485 19.16 -43.77 -8.75
N LEU A 486 19.04 -42.46 -9.02
CA LEU A 486 17.82 -41.64 -8.84
C LEU A 486 17.02 -41.74 -7.52
N LEU A 487 17.19 -40.74 -6.64
CA LEU A 487 16.07 -40.02 -6.00
C LEU A 487 16.52 -38.69 -5.36
N LEU A 488 15.57 -37.78 -5.13
CA LEU A 488 15.77 -36.57 -4.32
C LEU A 488 15.58 -36.89 -2.83
N GLN A 489 16.40 -36.31 -1.95
CA GLN A 489 16.01 -36.06 -0.56
C GLN A 489 16.78 -34.90 0.08
N LEU A 490 16.22 -34.34 1.15
CA LEU A 490 16.76 -33.19 1.88
C LEU A 490 17.84 -33.63 2.89
N PRO A 491 18.86 -32.80 3.16
CA PRO A 491 19.72 -32.99 4.33
C PRO A 491 19.05 -32.41 5.59
N THR A 492 18.51 -33.29 6.44
CA THR A 492 18.48 -33.03 7.88
C THR A 492 19.90 -33.14 8.44
N ASN A 493 20.22 -32.37 9.48
CA ASN A 493 21.33 -32.70 10.36
C ASN A 493 21.14 -32.06 11.75
N GLN A 494 21.06 -32.92 12.77
CA GLN A 494 21.32 -32.60 14.18
C GLN A 494 22.62 -33.29 14.59
N THR A 495 23.32 -32.71 15.57
CA THR A 495 24.35 -33.25 16.49
C THR A 495 25.46 -32.21 16.71
N GLU A 496 26.20 -32.17 17.81
CA GLU A 496 25.89 -32.40 19.23
C GLU A 496 27.14 -32.02 20.06
N LYS A 497 26.95 -31.70 21.34
CA LYS A 497 27.85 -31.74 22.53
C LYS A 497 27.58 -30.52 23.45
N ILE A 498 27.28 -30.66 24.75
CA ILE A 498 27.94 -31.42 25.84
C ILE A 498 29.28 -30.70 26.20
N GLU A 499 29.55 -30.27 27.44
CA GLU A 499 29.15 -30.79 28.77
C GLU A 499 29.01 -29.69 29.85
N SER A 500 28.40 -30.05 31.01
CA SER A 500 28.61 -29.65 32.44
C SER A 500 29.14 -28.23 32.88
N GLU A 501 29.03 -27.76 34.14
CA GLU A 501 28.76 -28.39 35.45
C GLU A 501 28.27 -27.39 36.56
N LEU A 502 27.87 -27.94 37.72
CA LEU A 502 27.77 -27.37 39.09
C LEU A 502 26.68 -26.35 39.53
N SER A 503 26.28 -26.50 40.80
CA SER A 503 25.34 -25.66 41.61
C SER A 503 26.11 -24.99 42.79
N PRO A 504 25.51 -24.10 43.63
CA PRO A 504 24.76 -24.60 44.82
C PRO A 504 23.67 -23.70 45.49
N SER A 505 22.73 -24.39 46.16
CA SER A 505 21.98 -24.12 47.42
C SER A 505 21.65 -22.71 48.02
N GLN A 506 20.34 -22.49 48.22
CA GLN A 506 19.61 -22.20 49.50
C GLN A 506 19.71 -20.86 50.29
N ASN A 507 18.65 -20.67 51.12
CA ASN A 507 18.39 -19.67 52.19
C ASN A 507 18.07 -18.22 51.77
N GLY A 508 17.18 -17.47 52.45
CA GLY A 508 16.18 -17.85 53.47
C GLY A 508 15.86 -16.72 54.48
N THR A 509 14.58 -16.51 54.84
CA THR A 509 14.06 -15.57 55.89
C THR A 509 14.24 -14.05 55.62
N SER A 510 13.58 -13.08 56.26
CA SER A 510 12.20 -12.95 56.84
C SER A 510 11.88 -11.47 57.18
N SER A 511 10.75 -11.17 57.86
CA SER A 511 10.23 -9.84 58.30
C SER A 511 9.70 -8.91 57.17
N ALA A 512 8.57 -8.18 57.25
CA ALA A 512 7.80 -7.52 58.33
C ALA A 512 8.39 -6.16 58.78
N SER A 513 7.63 -5.07 58.98
CA SER A 513 6.16 -4.81 58.89
C SER A 513 5.84 -3.29 58.92
N SER A 514 4.54 -2.92 58.92
CA SER A 514 3.97 -1.60 59.33
C SER A 514 4.02 -0.42 58.34
N PHE A 515 3.14 0.61 58.41
CA PHE A 515 2.06 0.94 59.37
C PHE A 515 0.85 1.62 58.62
N MET A 516 -0.40 1.36 59.07
CA MET A 516 -1.71 2.12 58.93
C MET A 516 -2.04 3.12 57.79
N TYR A 517 -3.31 3.49 57.49
CA TYR A 517 -4.69 2.91 57.61
C TYR A 517 -5.68 3.91 56.92
N GLN A 518 -7.00 3.67 57.04
CA GLN A 518 -8.09 4.69 56.93
C GLN A 518 -8.41 5.24 55.51
N GLN A 519 -9.66 5.33 55.03
CA GLN A 519 -10.96 4.84 55.52
C GLN A 519 -11.88 4.49 54.33
N GLN A 520 -12.81 3.55 54.50
CA GLN A 520 -14.04 3.50 53.70
C GLN A 520 -15.06 4.48 54.28
N ASN A 521 -16.00 4.96 53.46
CA ASN A 521 -17.27 5.47 53.96
C ASN A 521 -18.40 5.15 52.98
N THR A 522 -19.53 4.73 53.50
CA THR A 522 -20.70 4.28 52.74
C THR A 522 -21.89 5.15 53.12
N GLN A 523 -22.65 5.63 52.14
CA GLN A 523 -24.01 6.13 52.35
C GLN A 523 -24.95 5.58 51.28
N GLN A 524 -26.25 5.61 51.59
CA GLN A 524 -27.24 4.68 51.10
C GLN A 524 -28.59 5.39 50.96
N GLN A 525 -29.35 5.06 49.91
CA GLN A 525 -30.77 5.39 49.68
C GLN A 525 -31.21 6.88 49.73
N GLN A 526 -31.86 7.33 48.67
CA GLN A 526 -33.30 7.66 48.76
C GLN A 526 -33.97 7.63 47.37
N GLN A 527 -35.30 7.58 47.37
CA GLN A 527 -36.15 7.34 46.21
C GLN A 527 -37.46 8.12 46.42
N GLU A 528 -37.74 9.15 45.62
CA GLU A 528 -39.04 9.83 45.65
C GLU A 528 -39.36 10.55 44.33
N GLN A 529 -40.55 11.16 44.24
CA GLN A 529 -41.24 11.52 42.99
C GLN A 529 -41.45 13.04 42.80
N HIS A 530 -42.31 13.42 41.83
CA HIS A 530 -42.67 14.78 41.37
C HIS A 530 -41.61 15.48 40.48
N GLY A 531 -41.98 16.32 39.50
CA GLY A 531 -43.33 16.68 39.03
C GLY A 531 -43.34 17.63 37.80
N PHE A 532 -44.55 17.85 37.25
CA PHE A 532 -44.90 18.87 36.23
C PHE A 532 -44.59 20.31 36.72
N SER A 533 -44.52 21.39 35.91
CA SER A 533 -44.43 21.63 34.44
C SER A 533 -44.28 23.16 34.20
N LEU A 534 -43.98 23.64 32.97
CA LEU A 534 -44.73 24.70 32.23
C LEU A 534 -44.05 25.26 30.95
N PHE A 535 -44.86 26.00 30.18
CA PHE A 535 -44.69 26.61 28.84
C PHE A 535 -44.38 28.13 28.95
N PRO A 536 -44.03 28.94 27.89
CA PRO A 536 -44.93 29.25 26.74
C PRO A 536 -44.37 29.65 25.34
N PHE A 537 -45.20 29.40 24.31
CA PHE A 537 -45.46 30.09 23.02
C PHE A 537 -44.33 30.58 22.06
N GLY A 538 -44.54 30.61 20.73
CA GLY A 538 -45.78 30.31 19.98
C GLY A 538 -45.67 30.27 18.44
N SER A 539 -46.79 29.97 17.78
CA SER A 539 -47.02 29.88 16.31
C SER A 539 -47.98 31.02 15.84
N PRO A 540 -48.93 30.93 14.85
CA PRO A 540 -49.53 29.84 14.03
C PRO A 540 -48.93 29.81 12.60
N LEU A 541 -49.46 29.28 11.47
CA LEU A 541 -50.73 28.69 10.93
C LEU A 541 -50.32 27.54 9.96
N SER A 542 -51.12 26.66 9.34
CA SER A 542 -52.47 26.02 9.47
C SER A 542 -52.44 24.80 8.48
N SER A 543 -53.46 24.06 7.98
CA SER A 543 -54.94 23.90 8.05
C SER A 543 -55.28 22.58 7.29
N SER A 544 -56.37 21.82 7.48
CA SER A 544 -57.54 21.94 8.37
C SER A 544 -58.18 20.57 8.77
N SER A 545 -58.96 19.91 7.88
CA SER A 545 -59.85 18.75 8.18
C SER A 545 -60.24 17.97 6.89
N SER A 546 -60.94 16.82 6.84
CA SER A 546 -61.83 16.06 7.78
C SER A 546 -61.84 14.54 7.40
N ALA A 547 -62.03 13.53 8.27
CA ALA A 547 -63.29 12.95 8.81
C ALA A 547 -64.34 12.49 7.74
N MET A 548 -65.09 11.37 7.84
CA MET A 548 -65.34 10.36 8.91
C MET A 548 -66.01 9.05 8.36
N ASN A 549 -66.00 7.93 9.12
CA ASN A 549 -66.90 6.71 9.16
C ASN A 549 -67.64 6.20 7.87
N SER A 550 -67.68 4.90 7.52
CA SER A 550 -68.58 3.87 8.11
C SER A 550 -68.72 2.57 7.25
N THR A 551 -69.07 1.43 7.87
CA THR A 551 -69.83 0.22 7.40
C THR A 551 -69.55 -0.54 6.07
N ALA A 552 -69.72 -1.87 6.13
CA ALA A 552 -69.78 -2.85 5.02
C ALA A 552 -71.26 -3.32 4.77
N PRO A 553 -71.63 -4.37 3.98
CA PRO A 553 -70.85 -5.31 3.13
C PRO A 553 -71.48 -5.66 1.73
N SER A 554 -70.86 -6.60 0.98
CA SER A 554 -71.45 -7.45 -0.10
C SER A 554 -71.87 -6.75 -1.43
N SER A 555 -72.00 -7.39 -2.62
CA SER A 555 -71.54 -8.69 -3.20
C SER A 555 -71.77 -8.76 -4.74
N TYR A 556 -71.33 -9.87 -5.38
CA TYR A 556 -71.85 -10.50 -6.62
C TYR A 556 -71.33 -10.18 -8.06
N PHE A 557 -71.33 -11.27 -8.86
CA PHE A 557 -71.07 -11.52 -10.32
C PHE A 557 -69.70 -11.10 -10.92
N GLN A 558 -68.92 -11.92 -11.69
CA GLN A 558 -69.14 -12.86 -12.84
C GLN A 558 -69.51 -12.15 -14.16
N ALA A 559 -69.06 -12.57 -15.37
CA ALA A 559 -68.24 -13.72 -15.79
C ALA A 559 -67.54 -13.48 -17.15
N GLU A 560 -66.64 -14.41 -17.57
CA GLU A 560 -66.40 -14.91 -18.95
C GLU A 560 -66.02 -13.93 -20.10
N SER A 561 -65.45 -14.33 -21.26
CA SER A 561 -64.65 -15.51 -21.67
C SER A 561 -63.79 -15.10 -22.91
N GLY A 562 -62.77 -15.84 -23.34
CA GLY A 562 -62.94 -16.90 -24.35
C GLY A 562 -61.75 -16.93 -25.37
N PRO A 563 -61.52 -18.04 -26.11
CA PRO A 563 -60.19 -18.67 -26.03
C PRO A 563 -59.53 -19.24 -27.32
N ALA A 564 -58.26 -19.66 -27.17
CA ALA A 564 -57.53 -20.70 -27.93
C ALA A 564 -57.19 -20.36 -29.43
N ILE A 565 -56.43 -21.14 -30.22
CA ILE A 565 -55.92 -22.55 -30.19
C ILE A 565 -54.43 -22.60 -30.62
N ALA A 566 -53.69 -23.68 -30.30
CA ALA A 566 -52.27 -23.91 -30.63
C ALA A 566 -52.04 -24.92 -31.79
N PHE A 567 -50.80 -25.09 -32.30
CA PHE A 567 -50.08 -26.39 -32.40
C PHE A 567 -48.59 -26.24 -32.82
N ASN A 568 -47.91 -27.33 -33.20
CA ASN A 568 -46.45 -27.54 -33.06
C ASN A 568 -45.81 -28.35 -34.24
N HIS A 569 -44.47 -28.50 -34.24
CA HIS A 569 -43.58 -29.21 -35.21
C HIS A 569 -43.31 -28.49 -36.56
N GLY A 570 -42.18 -28.67 -37.24
CA GLY A 570 -40.90 -29.31 -36.85
C GLY A 570 -40.03 -29.81 -38.04
N VAL A 571 -38.72 -30.00 -37.80
CA VAL A 571 -37.70 -30.69 -38.66
C VAL A 571 -37.20 -29.95 -39.94
N GLY A 572 -35.89 -29.98 -40.19
CA GLY A 572 -35.21 -29.53 -41.43
C GLY A 572 -33.69 -29.38 -41.24
N SER A 573 -32.86 -29.60 -42.28
CA SER A 573 -31.39 -29.71 -42.12
C SER A 573 -30.52 -29.18 -43.29
N SER A 574 -29.23 -29.04 -42.98
CA SER A 574 -28.02 -29.19 -43.85
C SER A 574 -27.58 -28.09 -44.86
N SER A 575 -26.27 -27.77 -44.72
CA SER A 575 -25.20 -27.65 -45.76
C SER A 575 -25.00 -26.41 -46.68
N THR A 576 -24.03 -25.57 -46.27
CA THR A 576 -22.78 -25.17 -47.00
C THR A 576 -22.76 -24.25 -48.26
N GLN A 577 -21.63 -23.51 -48.33
CA GLN A 577 -20.91 -22.89 -49.48
C GLN A 577 -21.14 -21.41 -49.86
N ASN A 578 -20.20 -20.57 -49.38
CA ASN A 578 -19.16 -19.87 -50.17
C ASN A 578 -19.56 -18.83 -51.25
N SER A 579 -19.38 -17.53 -50.93
CA SER A 579 -19.17 -16.45 -51.92
C SER A 579 -18.52 -15.18 -51.31
N ASN A 580 -17.19 -15.19 -51.10
CA ASN A 580 -16.42 -14.00 -50.66
C ASN A 580 -15.37 -13.63 -51.72
N SER A 581 -15.57 -12.55 -52.48
CA SER A 581 -14.51 -11.97 -53.34
C SER A 581 -14.71 -10.51 -53.83
N GLU A 582 -15.76 -9.80 -53.40
CA GLU A 582 -16.17 -8.53 -54.05
C GLU A 582 -16.18 -7.30 -53.11
N MET A 583 -15.91 -7.45 -51.81
CA MET A 583 -16.08 -6.37 -50.82
C MET A 583 -14.84 -5.48 -50.64
N ASP A 584 -13.62 -6.02 -50.78
CA ASP A 584 -12.37 -5.30 -50.47
C ASP A 584 -12.08 -4.14 -51.43
N ILE A 585 -12.52 -4.25 -52.69
CA ILE A 585 -12.30 -3.22 -53.73
C ILE A 585 -13.13 -1.95 -53.44
N GLN A 586 -14.29 -2.07 -52.80
CA GLN A 586 -15.07 -0.88 -52.40
C GLN A 586 -14.46 -0.17 -51.18
N LEU A 587 -13.94 -0.93 -50.21
CA LEU A 587 -13.36 -0.35 -49.00
C LEU A 587 -12.10 0.48 -49.28
N HIS A 588 -11.22 0.03 -50.18
CA HIS A 588 -10.02 0.77 -50.58
C HIS A 588 -10.36 2.11 -51.25
N ASN A 589 -11.36 2.12 -52.13
CA ASN A 589 -11.83 3.35 -52.79
C ASN A 589 -12.52 4.32 -51.82
N MET A 590 -13.14 3.83 -50.73
CA MET A 590 -13.76 4.69 -49.72
C MET A 590 -12.73 5.38 -48.82
N MET A 591 -11.61 4.73 -48.49
CA MET A 591 -10.53 5.37 -47.71
C MET A 591 -9.80 6.47 -48.50
N MET A 592 -9.57 6.28 -49.79
CA MET A 592 -8.87 7.25 -50.64
C MET A 592 -9.64 8.58 -50.81
N MET A 593 -10.97 8.59 -50.66
CA MET A 593 -11.77 9.81 -50.74
C MET A 593 -11.72 10.70 -49.48
N MET A 594 -11.14 10.25 -48.36
CA MET A 594 -11.07 11.04 -47.11
C MET A 594 -9.76 11.81 -46.91
N GLN A 595 -8.89 11.90 -47.94
CA GLN A 595 -7.65 12.71 -47.90
C GLN A 595 -7.69 13.96 -48.81
N GLY A 596 -8.81 14.23 -49.47
CA GLY A 596 -9.07 15.52 -50.15
C GLY A 596 -9.71 16.53 -49.18
N GLY A 597 -9.14 17.73 -49.04
CA GLY A 597 -9.69 18.76 -48.17
C GLY A 597 -10.87 19.53 -48.77
N GLY A 598 -11.78 20.02 -47.90
CA GLY A 598 -12.96 20.81 -48.28
C GLY A 598 -14.26 20.11 -47.89
N GLY A 599 -14.76 20.36 -46.67
CA GLY A 599 -15.80 19.52 -46.06
C GLY A 599 -17.25 19.87 -46.41
N MET A 600 -18.17 19.01 -45.93
CA MET A 600 -19.59 19.31 -45.72
C MET A 600 -20.06 18.61 -44.44
N MET A 601 -20.69 19.37 -43.54
CA MET A 601 -21.43 18.86 -42.36
C MET A 601 -22.94 18.91 -42.64
N PRO A 602 -23.77 18.06 -42.00
CA PRO A 602 -25.22 18.12 -42.12
C PRO A 602 -25.80 19.45 -41.64
N SER A 603 -26.75 20.02 -42.39
CA SER A 603 -27.23 21.39 -42.23
C SER A 603 -28.22 21.62 -41.06
N THR A 604 -28.20 20.77 -40.03
CA THR A 604 -29.13 20.82 -38.89
C THR A 604 -28.46 21.13 -37.54
N PHE A 605 -27.14 21.29 -37.49
CA PHE A 605 -26.39 21.63 -36.27
C PHE A 605 -25.88 23.10 -36.24
N LEU A 606 -26.10 23.87 -37.30
CA LEU A 606 -25.49 25.20 -37.48
C LEU A 606 -26.30 26.37 -36.88
N GLU A 607 -27.61 26.19 -36.66
CA GLU A 607 -28.50 27.29 -36.24
C GLU A 607 -28.33 27.68 -34.75
N LEU A 608 -27.77 26.81 -33.92
CA LEU A 608 -27.61 27.03 -32.48
C LEU A 608 -26.40 27.90 -32.08
N PHE A 609 -25.41 28.08 -32.97
CA PHE A 609 -24.16 28.80 -32.66
C PHE A 609 -24.06 30.21 -33.25
N ASN A 610 -25.05 30.66 -34.03
CA ASN A 610 -24.97 31.90 -34.80
C ASN A 610 -25.36 33.18 -34.00
N PHE A 611 -25.18 33.17 -32.67
CA PHE A 611 -25.57 34.28 -31.77
C PHE A 611 -24.41 34.91 -30.98
N ALA A 612 -23.16 34.49 -31.22
CA ALA A 612 -21.96 34.99 -30.55
C ALA A 612 -21.05 35.87 -31.45
N ALA A 613 -21.63 36.56 -32.44
CA ALA A 613 -20.93 37.47 -33.33
C ALA A 613 -21.45 38.92 -33.16
N ILE A 614 -21.10 39.54 -32.03
CA ILE A 614 -21.42 40.96 -31.75
C ILE A 614 -20.14 41.79 -31.86
N ASN A 615 -20.16 42.79 -32.74
CA ASN A 615 -19.07 43.76 -32.90
C ASN A 615 -18.86 44.55 -31.60
N PRO A 616 -17.62 44.95 -31.25
CA PRO A 616 -17.39 46.00 -30.27
C PRO A 616 -17.84 47.35 -30.87
N SER A 617 -19.13 47.63 -30.83
CA SER A 617 -19.68 48.95 -31.11
C SER A 617 -19.23 49.91 -30.02
N LEU A 618 -18.28 50.79 -30.35
CA LEU A 618 -18.07 52.03 -29.62
C LEU A 618 -19.38 52.79 -29.57
N ASP A 619 -19.81 53.16 -28.37
CA ASP A 619 -20.70 54.29 -28.16
C ASP A 619 -20.05 55.22 -27.13
N ASN A 620 -20.03 56.51 -27.41
CA ASN A 620 -19.13 57.46 -26.76
C ASN A 620 -19.81 58.81 -26.52
N SER A 621 -19.79 59.27 -25.27
CA SER A 621 -20.29 60.58 -24.87
C SER A 621 -19.40 61.12 -23.74
N SER A 622 -18.80 62.31 -23.86
CA SER A 622 -18.85 63.25 -24.99
C SER A 622 -17.68 64.25 -24.98
N ASN A 623 -17.59 65.02 -26.08
CA ASN A 623 -16.79 66.24 -26.32
C ASN A 623 -15.37 66.08 -26.90
N ASN A 624 -15.31 66.23 -28.23
CA ASN A 624 -14.56 67.26 -28.97
C ASN A 624 -13.02 67.34 -28.75
N ASN A 625 -12.16 67.27 -29.77
CA ASN A 625 -12.31 67.92 -31.07
C ASN A 625 -11.31 67.44 -32.16
N LEU A 626 -11.76 67.57 -33.42
CA LEU A 626 -11.00 67.85 -34.65
C LEU A 626 -10.07 66.80 -35.32
N MET A 627 -10.08 66.88 -36.66
CA MET A 627 -9.31 66.15 -37.69
C MET A 627 -7.78 66.42 -37.60
N HIS A 628 -6.87 65.73 -38.31
CA HIS A 628 -6.97 65.17 -39.68
C HIS A 628 -6.03 63.99 -39.98
N THR A 629 -6.18 63.40 -41.16
CA THR A 629 -5.68 62.07 -41.59
C THR A 629 -4.39 62.09 -42.46
N VAL A 630 -3.83 60.88 -42.68
CA VAL A 630 -3.18 60.37 -43.93
C VAL A 630 -1.63 60.43 -44.10
N VAL A 631 -1.05 59.22 -44.13
CA VAL A 631 0.02 58.65 -45.02
C VAL A 631 1.43 59.27 -45.11
N GLY A 632 2.41 58.46 -44.67
CA GLY A 632 3.48 57.92 -45.55
C GLY A 632 4.85 58.61 -45.56
N GLY A 633 5.89 57.85 -45.95
CA GLY A 633 7.22 58.39 -46.27
C GLY A 633 8.40 57.53 -45.78
N ALA A 634 9.33 57.21 -46.68
CA ALA A 634 10.53 56.41 -46.39
C ALA A 634 11.71 57.26 -45.86
N ASN A 635 12.73 56.57 -45.33
CA ASN A 635 14.16 56.91 -45.32
C ASN A 635 14.58 58.40 -45.17
N THR A 636 15.25 58.72 -44.06
CA THR A 636 16.69 59.09 -44.08
C THR A 636 17.28 59.17 -42.66
N ALA A 637 18.60 59.27 -42.56
CA ALA A 637 19.35 59.42 -41.30
C ALA A 637 19.79 60.88 -41.08
N ILE A 638 20.68 61.10 -40.09
CA ILE A 638 21.60 62.25 -39.87
C ILE A 638 21.29 63.14 -38.63
N VAL A 639 22.15 62.95 -37.62
CA VAL A 639 22.76 63.93 -36.67
C VAL A 639 21.94 64.48 -35.48
N ASP A 640 22.72 64.72 -34.43
CA ASP A 640 22.42 65.21 -33.09
C ASP A 640 21.79 66.62 -33.02
N SER A 641 21.15 66.93 -31.89
CA SER A 641 21.54 68.07 -31.04
C SER A 641 20.86 68.05 -29.67
N ASN A 642 21.56 68.57 -28.65
CA ASN A 642 21.02 68.82 -27.31
C ASN A 642 20.24 70.13 -27.26
N SER A 643 19.25 70.21 -26.36
CA SER A 643 18.87 71.49 -25.72
C SER A 643 18.14 71.26 -24.38
N ASP A 644 18.70 71.76 -23.29
CA ASP A 644 18.03 71.93 -21.99
C ASP A 644 16.86 72.94 -22.07
N ILE A 645 16.01 72.99 -21.03
CA ILE A 645 15.66 74.22 -20.26
C ILE A 645 14.52 73.98 -19.23
N LEU A 646 14.84 74.20 -17.93
CA LEU A 646 13.97 74.65 -16.78
C LEU A 646 12.67 73.83 -16.46
N LEU A 647 12.03 73.83 -15.27
CA LEU A 647 12.15 74.41 -13.90
C LEU A 647 11.34 73.45 -12.97
N GLY A 648 11.54 73.28 -11.65
CA GLY A 648 12.47 73.90 -10.70
C GLY A 648 12.36 73.35 -9.26
N LYS A 649 13.19 73.92 -8.36
CA LYS A 649 13.42 73.70 -6.91
C LYS A 649 12.15 73.45 -6.04
N THR A 650 12.22 72.78 -4.88
CA THR A 650 12.99 73.19 -3.67
C THR A 650 13.48 72.07 -2.71
N ASN A 651 14.75 72.21 -2.25
CA ASN A 651 15.24 72.37 -0.86
C ASN A 651 14.67 71.44 0.27
N SER A 652 15.41 70.98 1.29
CA SER A 652 16.81 71.07 1.77
C SER A 652 17.05 69.85 2.73
N GLU A 653 18.19 69.52 3.37
CA GLU A 653 19.36 70.27 3.88
C GLU A 653 20.70 69.53 3.65
N THR A 654 21.81 70.08 4.16
CA THR A 654 23.18 69.58 3.94
C THR A 654 23.99 69.63 5.24
N ILE A 655 24.79 68.60 5.51
CA ILE A 655 25.89 68.66 6.49
C ILE A 655 27.20 68.34 5.77
N ILE A 656 28.23 69.14 6.07
CA ILE A 656 29.53 69.18 5.41
C ILE A 656 30.58 68.47 6.28
N PHE A 657 31.49 67.70 5.69
CA PHE A 657 32.93 67.83 5.98
C PHE A 657 33.82 67.07 4.97
N SER A 658 34.91 67.72 4.56
CA SER A 658 35.99 67.18 3.74
C SER A 658 37.33 67.72 4.27
N ASN A 659 38.41 66.90 4.29
CA ASN A 659 39.73 67.22 3.70
C ASN A 659 40.93 66.38 4.23
N THR A 660 41.73 65.89 3.27
CA THR A 660 43.21 65.81 3.23
C THR A 660 44.06 65.06 4.29
N SER A 661 44.72 63.99 3.81
CA SER A 661 46.21 63.83 3.81
C SER A 661 47.01 63.56 5.11
N PRO A 662 48.30 63.13 5.04
CA PRO A 662 48.95 62.22 4.07
C PRO A 662 49.89 61.16 4.72
N ASN A 663 50.54 60.35 3.86
CA ASN A 663 51.82 59.62 4.03
C ASN A 663 52.48 59.49 5.43
N SER A 664 52.83 58.24 5.76
CA SER A 664 54.19 57.94 6.22
C SER A 664 54.67 56.61 5.64
N SER A 665 55.96 56.56 5.33
CA SER A 665 56.67 55.37 4.83
C SER A 665 57.80 55.04 5.79
N ASP A 666 58.00 53.77 6.13
CA ASP A 666 59.35 53.33 6.46
C ASP A 666 59.60 51.86 6.11
N SER A 667 60.87 51.49 6.05
CA SER A 667 61.36 50.30 5.35
C SER A 667 62.18 49.38 6.24
N SER A 668 62.08 48.07 6.02
CA SER A 668 63.10 47.12 6.48
C SER A 668 63.16 45.88 5.58
N ASN A 669 64.37 45.54 5.16
CA ASN A 669 64.64 44.38 4.31
C ASN A 669 64.73 43.10 5.14
N ASN A 670 64.22 41.97 4.62
CA ASN A 670 64.81 40.67 4.94
C ASN A 670 64.60 39.65 3.81
N SER A 671 65.60 39.52 2.94
CA SER A 671 65.61 38.58 1.83
C SER A 671 65.99 37.18 2.30
N LYS A 672 65.05 36.23 2.24
CA LYS A 672 65.35 34.78 2.35
C LYS A 672 64.95 34.05 1.09
N SER A 673 65.95 33.60 0.34
CA SER A 673 65.82 32.67 -0.77
C SER A 673 65.37 31.30 -0.27
N ASN A 674 64.22 30.82 -0.75
CA ASN A 674 63.85 29.41 -0.70
C ASN A 674 63.56 28.93 -2.12
N SER A 675 64.16 27.82 -2.52
CA SER A 675 63.98 27.22 -3.85
C SER A 675 62.65 26.45 -3.92
N THR A 676 61.68 26.95 -4.68
CA THR A 676 60.43 26.23 -4.96
C THR A 676 60.68 25.11 -5.96
N THR A 677 61.09 23.95 -5.46
CA THR A 677 61.20 22.72 -6.25
C THR A 677 59.81 22.33 -6.76
N VAL A 678 59.66 22.11 -8.06
CA VAL A 678 58.40 21.65 -8.65
C VAL A 678 58.12 20.23 -8.16
N VAL A 679 57.10 20.06 -7.32
CA VAL A 679 56.65 18.74 -6.88
C VAL A 679 55.70 18.17 -7.92
N GLU A 680 56.20 17.24 -8.70
CA GLU A 680 55.45 16.44 -9.65
C GLU A 680 54.35 15.65 -8.92
N GLN A 681 53.08 15.95 -9.20
CA GLN A 681 51.94 15.29 -8.56
C GLN A 681 51.76 13.88 -9.12
N SER A 682 52.42 12.90 -8.50
CA SER A 682 52.18 11.48 -8.76
C SER A 682 50.72 11.12 -8.49
N THR A 683 50.09 10.46 -9.46
CA THR A 683 48.71 9.98 -9.35
C THR A 683 48.64 8.86 -8.31
N GLU A 684 47.89 9.09 -7.22
CA GLU A 684 47.74 8.11 -6.14
C GLU A 684 47.05 6.83 -6.66
N GLU A 685 47.77 5.70 -6.65
CA GLU A 685 47.19 4.42 -7.06
C GLU A 685 46.37 3.78 -5.93
N PHE A 686 45.14 3.37 -6.22
CA PHE A 686 44.24 2.74 -5.25
C PHE A 686 44.08 1.23 -5.51
N SER A 687 44.20 0.43 -4.45
CA SER A 687 43.90 -1.00 -4.50
C SER A 687 42.40 -1.25 -4.63
N PRO A 688 41.93 -2.25 -5.41
CA PRO A 688 40.51 -2.59 -5.46
C PRO A 688 40.00 -3.19 -4.13
N ILE A 689 40.88 -3.81 -3.32
CA ILE A 689 40.54 -4.46 -2.06
C ILE A 689 41.08 -3.68 -0.84
N ALA A 690 40.50 -3.94 0.34
CA ALA A 690 41.11 -3.51 1.60
C ALA A 690 42.40 -4.31 1.87
N CYS A 691 43.39 -3.68 2.51
CA CYS A 691 44.61 -4.36 2.95
C CYS A 691 44.32 -5.43 4.01
N ASP A 692 45.18 -6.43 4.12
CA ASP A 692 44.96 -7.60 4.98
C ASP A 692 44.88 -7.23 6.48
N HIS A 693 45.58 -6.16 6.91
CA HIS A 693 45.49 -5.66 8.29
C HIS A 693 44.13 -5.02 8.60
N CYS A 694 43.65 -4.04 7.82
CA CYS A 694 42.32 -3.47 8.04
C CYS A 694 41.21 -4.51 7.88
N ARG A 695 41.38 -5.47 6.94
CA ARG A 695 40.45 -6.57 6.72
C ARG A 695 40.35 -7.51 7.93
N SER A 696 41.47 -7.97 8.48
CA SER A 696 41.50 -8.83 9.67
C SER A 696 41.00 -8.12 10.94
N GLN A 697 41.14 -6.79 11.01
CA GLN A 697 40.60 -5.96 12.09
C GLN A 697 39.12 -5.56 11.90
N HIS A 698 38.47 -5.97 10.80
CA HIS A 698 37.13 -5.51 10.39
C HIS A 698 36.97 -3.96 10.39
N ARG A 699 38.02 -3.23 10.02
CA ARG A 699 38.05 -1.75 9.96
C ARG A 699 37.99 -1.24 8.52
N LYS A 700 37.48 -0.02 8.34
CA LYS A 700 37.54 0.68 7.04
C LYS A 700 38.99 0.85 6.59
N CYS A 701 39.21 0.78 5.28
CA CYS A 701 40.49 0.93 4.61
C CYS A 701 40.32 1.92 3.46
N ASP A 702 41.14 2.97 3.42
CA ASP A 702 41.20 3.99 2.37
C ASP A 702 41.83 3.48 1.05
N LYS A 703 42.45 2.30 1.09
CA LYS A 703 42.98 1.54 -0.06
C LYS A 703 44.14 2.18 -0.85
N ARG A 704 44.72 3.28 -0.37
CA ARG A 704 45.91 3.91 -0.97
C ARG A 704 47.09 2.93 -1.03
N LYS A 705 47.84 2.93 -2.12
CA LYS A 705 49.17 2.30 -2.23
C LYS A 705 50.28 3.34 -1.94
N PRO A 706 51.46 2.92 -1.47
CA PRO A 706 51.82 1.56 -1.05
C PRO A 706 51.14 1.13 0.25
N SER A 707 50.73 2.07 1.10
CA SER A 707 50.06 1.79 2.38
C SER A 707 48.80 2.61 2.57
N CYS A 708 47.74 2.00 3.11
CA CYS A 708 46.56 2.73 3.54
C CYS A 708 46.91 3.64 4.74
N TYR A 709 46.29 4.82 4.79
CA TYR A 709 46.50 5.83 5.83
C TYR A 709 46.32 5.25 7.25
N SER A 710 45.34 4.36 7.44
CA SER A 710 45.10 3.75 8.75
C SER A 710 46.20 2.79 9.22
N CYS A 711 46.95 2.17 8.31
CA CYS A 711 48.14 1.37 8.64
C CYS A 711 49.39 2.25 8.79
N GLN A 712 49.55 3.24 7.90
CA GLN A 712 50.64 4.22 7.91
C GLN A 712 50.70 4.99 9.24
N GLN A 713 49.56 5.54 9.69
CA GLN A 713 49.43 6.26 10.96
C GLN A 713 49.75 5.39 12.20
N ARG A 714 49.73 4.05 12.05
CA ARG A 714 50.02 3.08 13.12
C ARG A 714 51.42 2.49 13.05
N GLY A 715 52.20 2.80 12.01
CA GLY A 715 53.49 2.14 11.75
C GLY A 715 53.37 0.65 11.39
N ILE A 716 52.20 0.18 10.94
CA ILE A 716 51.95 -1.24 10.64
C ILE A 716 52.13 -1.49 9.15
N ASN A 717 52.87 -2.56 8.81
CA ASN A 717 53.11 -2.95 7.42
C ASN A 717 51.78 -3.26 6.69
N CYS A 718 51.55 -2.60 5.56
CA CYS A 718 50.26 -2.57 4.87
C CYS A 718 50.27 -3.47 3.63
N HIS A 719 49.99 -4.75 3.81
CA HIS A 719 49.97 -5.71 2.72
C HIS A 719 48.62 -5.74 1.97
N TYR A 720 48.67 -5.72 0.63
CA TYR A 720 47.51 -5.98 -0.24
C TYR A 720 47.72 -7.29 -1.00
N ARG A 721 47.00 -8.34 -0.60
CA ARG A 721 47.04 -9.64 -1.28
C ARG A 721 46.53 -9.58 -2.73
N GLU A 722 47.39 -9.95 -3.67
CA GLU A 722 47.03 -10.16 -5.08
C GLU A 722 45.83 -11.13 -5.23
N SER A 723 44.95 -10.82 -6.18
CA SER A 723 43.73 -11.57 -6.44
C SER A 723 44.05 -12.89 -7.14
N LYS A 724 44.33 -13.95 -6.35
CA LYS A 724 44.57 -15.33 -6.81
C LYS A 724 43.35 -15.99 -7.48
N ARG A 725 42.83 -15.40 -8.57
CA ARG A 725 41.72 -15.90 -9.39
C ARG A 725 42.24 -16.86 -10.47
N ASN A 726 43.10 -17.80 -10.07
CA ASN A 726 43.61 -18.85 -10.96
C ASN A 726 42.42 -19.73 -11.40
N LEU A 727 42.13 -19.82 -12.70
CA LEU A 727 42.85 -20.67 -13.66
C LEU A 727 42.89 -22.14 -13.21
N LYS A 728 41.75 -22.82 -13.32
CA LYS A 728 41.70 -24.27 -13.59
C LYS A 728 41.36 -24.47 -15.08
N LYS A 729 42.39 -24.49 -15.94
CA LYS A 729 42.26 -25.04 -17.30
C LYS A 729 42.42 -26.57 -17.23
N LYS A 730 41.61 -27.30 -17.99
CA LYS A 730 41.92 -28.66 -18.48
C LYS A 730 42.30 -28.57 -19.98
N PRO A 731 43.02 -29.57 -20.54
CA PRO A 731 43.82 -29.34 -21.74
C PRO A 731 43.09 -29.53 -23.08
N ASN A 732 43.43 -28.63 -24.01
CA ASN A 732 43.71 -28.87 -25.42
C ASN A 732 42.68 -29.63 -26.30
N ILE A 733 41.67 -28.90 -26.77
CA ILE A 733 41.25 -28.91 -28.18
C ILE A 733 41.12 -27.45 -28.61
N GLN A 734 41.63 -27.07 -29.79
CA GLN A 734 41.44 -25.75 -30.40
C GLN A 734 40.23 -25.79 -31.34
N PRO A 735 39.37 -24.76 -31.34
CA PRO A 735 39.16 -24.00 -32.59
C PRO A 735 39.09 -22.46 -32.28
N PRO A 736 38.50 -21.55 -33.08
CA PRO A 736 39.27 -20.41 -33.58
C PRO A 736 39.01 -19.09 -32.83
N SER A 737 39.76 -18.05 -33.20
CA SER A 737 39.68 -16.70 -32.64
C SER A 737 38.39 -15.97 -33.02
N ILE A 738 37.36 -16.05 -32.18
CA ILE A 738 36.19 -15.17 -32.27
C ILE A 738 36.54 -13.80 -31.70
N VAL A 739 36.44 -12.76 -32.54
CA VAL A 739 36.58 -11.36 -32.15
C VAL A 739 35.56 -11.01 -31.07
N GLN A 740 36.02 -10.55 -29.90
CA GLN A 740 35.12 -10.08 -28.85
C GLN A 740 34.46 -8.77 -29.28
N LYS A 741 33.22 -8.88 -29.79
CA LYS A 741 32.35 -7.77 -30.17
C LYS A 741 32.18 -6.82 -28.98
N LYS A 742 32.96 -5.73 -28.99
CA LYS A 742 32.88 -4.62 -28.03
C LYS A 742 31.41 -4.20 -27.94
N ARG A 743 30.83 -4.26 -26.74
CA ARG A 743 29.44 -3.84 -26.52
C ARG A 743 29.42 -2.32 -26.69
N THR A 744 29.04 -1.85 -27.87
CA THR A 744 28.87 -0.42 -28.15
C THR A 744 27.70 0.10 -27.34
N GLU A 745 28.01 0.59 -26.15
CA GLU A 745 27.17 1.49 -25.39
C GLU A 745 27.08 2.78 -26.19
N THR A 746 25.90 3.09 -26.73
CA THR A 746 25.72 4.20 -27.69
C THR A 746 25.95 5.53 -26.98
N GLN A 747 27.15 6.07 -27.13
CA GLN A 747 27.59 7.30 -26.50
C GLN A 747 26.80 8.48 -27.07
N TYR A 748 25.77 8.91 -26.36
CA TYR A 748 24.92 10.02 -26.74
C TYR A 748 25.75 11.32 -26.75
N GLU A 749 25.88 11.95 -27.92
CA GLU A 749 26.61 13.21 -28.02
C GLU A 749 25.82 14.35 -27.33
N PRO A 750 26.46 15.18 -26.49
CA PRO A 750 25.78 16.32 -25.86
C PRO A 750 25.34 17.35 -26.90
N TYR A 751 24.07 17.77 -26.79
CA TYR A 751 23.39 18.67 -27.73
C TYR A 751 24.18 19.97 -27.98
N SER A 752 24.83 20.07 -29.13
CA SER A 752 25.58 21.26 -29.54
C SER A 752 24.66 22.24 -30.28
N LYS A 753 24.55 23.49 -29.80
CA LYS A 753 23.75 24.54 -30.47
C LYS A 753 24.20 24.73 -31.94
N PRO A 754 23.30 25.01 -32.90
CA PRO A 754 23.68 25.32 -34.28
C PRO A 754 24.67 26.49 -34.32
N LYS A 755 25.82 26.30 -34.97
CA LYS A 755 26.86 27.34 -35.07
C LYS A 755 26.58 28.26 -36.25
N THR A 756 26.19 29.50 -35.96
CA THR A 756 26.40 30.62 -36.88
C THR A 756 27.91 30.82 -37.10
N ASN A 757 28.33 31.04 -38.34
CA ASN A 757 29.76 31.04 -38.70
C ASN A 757 30.52 32.29 -38.19
N THR A 758 31.45 32.09 -37.26
CA THR A 758 32.53 33.05 -36.97
C THR A 758 33.86 32.32 -36.83
N THR A 759 34.85 32.71 -37.64
CA THR A 759 36.10 31.96 -37.83
C THR A 759 37.25 32.50 -36.97
N THR A 760 37.78 31.72 -36.02
CA THR A 760 39.20 31.86 -35.60
C THR A 760 39.77 30.64 -34.85
N ASN A 761 40.85 30.10 -35.42
CA ASN A 761 42.02 29.43 -34.83
C ASN A 761 41.92 28.46 -33.62
N LYS A 762 42.36 27.23 -33.93
CA LYS A 762 42.77 26.12 -33.06
C LYS A 762 43.57 26.51 -31.79
N THR A 763 43.30 25.80 -30.70
CA THR A 763 44.32 25.05 -29.93
C THR A 763 43.61 23.83 -29.30
N SER A 764 44.28 22.68 -29.24
CA SER A 764 43.66 21.38 -28.92
C SER A 764 43.83 20.98 -27.44
N PRO A 765 42.75 20.72 -26.67
CA PRO A 765 42.80 20.01 -25.41
C PRO A 765 42.68 18.48 -25.61
N SER A 766 43.29 17.70 -24.71
CA SER A 766 43.21 16.24 -24.70
C SER A 766 41.92 15.73 -24.02
N GLU A 767 41.33 14.66 -24.56
CA GLU A 767 40.22 13.95 -23.93
C GLU A 767 40.60 13.21 -22.63
N SER A 768 39.58 12.67 -21.95
CA SER A 768 39.63 11.82 -20.75
C SER A 768 39.90 12.49 -19.39
N THR A 769 39.01 13.40 -18.96
CA THR A 769 38.84 13.69 -17.52
C THR A 769 37.36 13.92 -17.14
N ALA A 770 36.84 13.01 -16.30
CA ALA A 770 35.63 13.10 -15.47
C ALA A 770 34.37 13.79 -16.04
N LEU A 771 33.43 12.99 -16.55
CA LEU A 771 32.06 13.39 -16.94
C LEU A 771 31.15 13.67 -15.71
N THR A 772 31.60 14.49 -14.77
CA THR A 772 30.90 14.75 -13.48
C THR A 772 30.63 16.23 -13.21
N SER A 773 30.93 17.12 -14.16
CA SER A 773 30.68 18.56 -14.04
C SER A 773 29.20 18.87 -13.82
N SER A 774 28.86 19.52 -12.71
CA SER A 774 27.54 20.13 -12.50
C SER A 774 27.23 21.13 -13.60
N LEU A 775 25.94 21.32 -13.92
CA LEU A 775 25.50 22.29 -14.92
C LEU A 775 26.02 23.70 -14.57
N SER A 776 26.62 24.39 -15.54
CA SER A 776 27.16 25.74 -15.33
C SER A 776 26.02 26.72 -15.07
N LYS A 777 26.30 27.80 -14.30
CA LYS A 777 25.25 28.75 -13.89
C LYS A 777 24.50 29.38 -15.08
N PRO A 778 25.14 29.85 -16.17
CA PRO A 778 24.41 30.41 -17.31
C PRO A 778 23.56 29.34 -18.01
N ASN A 779 24.10 28.15 -18.26
CA ASN A 779 23.38 27.05 -18.91
C ASN A 779 22.18 26.57 -18.07
N MET A 780 22.29 26.62 -16.73
CA MET A 780 21.20 26.31 -15.81
C MET A 780 20.08 27.35 -15.88
N ILE A 781 20.43 28.63 -16.04
CA ILE A 781 19.44 29.72 -16.17
C ILE A 781 18.76 29.70 -17.54
N ASP A 782 19.52 29.58 -18.63
CA ASP A 782 18.98 29.37 -19.99
C ASP A 782 17.97 28.22 -19.95
N PHE A 783 18.41 27.03 -19.53
CA PHE A 783 17.58 25.83 -19.48
C PHE A 783 16.41 25.92 -18.49
N TYR A 784 16.50 26.76 -17.45
CA TYR A 784 15.35 27.04 -16.59
C TYR A 784 14.27 27.83 -17.34
N TYR A 785 14.59 28.96 -17.96
CA TYR A 785 13.58 29.78 -18.66
C TYR A 785 13.09 29.15 -19.96
N ASP A 786 13.97 28.50 -20.70
CA ASP A 786 13.65 27.84 -21.96
C ASP A 786 12.78 26.58 -21.71
N VAL A 787 13.02 25.83 -20.62
CA VAL A 787 12.49 24.47 -20.46
C VAL A 787 11.81 24.23 -19.11
N VAL A 788 12.55 24.31 -18.00
CA VAL A 788 12.11 23.78 -16.69
C VAL A 788 11.09 24.68 -15.98
N ALA A 789 10.97 25.95 -16.38
CA ALA A 789 9.91 26.85 -15.96
C ALA A 789 8.55 26.46 -16.55
N GLY A 790 8.50 25.72 -17.66
CA GLY A 790 7.25 25.37 -18.35
C GLY A 790 6.45 26.59 -18.81
N GLY A 791 7.12 27.66 -19.24
CA GLY A 791 6.49 28.96 -19.52
C GLY A 791 6.06 29.75 -18.27
N TYR A 792 6.06 29.14 -17.08
CA TYR A 792 5.58 29.70 -15.82
C TYR A 792 6.71 29.85 -14.78
N PRO A 793 7.65 30.81 -14.97
CA PRO A 793 8.72 31.08 -14.02
C PRO A 793 8.19 31.67 -12.70
N LEU A 794 8.97 31.53 -11.63
CA LEU A 794 8.61 32.04 -10.29
C LEU A 794 9.46 33.23 -9.83
N LEU A 795 10.26 33.81 -10.72
CA LEU A 795 11.13 34.96 -10.49
C LEU A 795 11.61 35.51 -11.85
N SER A 796 12.04 36.77 -11.90
CA SER A 796 12.58 37.32 -13.14
C SER A 796 13.96 36.73 -13.48
N ARG A 797 14.24 36.63 -14.78
CA ARG A 797 15.55 36.15 -15.27
C ARG A 797 16.69 37.01 -14.75
N GLN A 798 16.48 38.33 -14.68
CA GLN A 798 17.47 39.29 -14.18
C GLN A 798 17.78 39.10 -12.69
N GLU A 799 16.79 38.77 -11.84
CA GLU A 799 17.03 38.46 -10.42
C GLU A 799 17.85 37.18 -10.26
N LEU A 800 17.51 36.13 -11.02
CA LEU A 800 18.23 34.85 -10.97
C LEU A 800 19.68 34.99 -11.45
N GLU A 801 19.92 35.74 -12.54
CA GLU A 801 21.26 36.03 -13.06
C GLU A 801 22.08 36.90 -12.09
N ASN A 802 21.47 37.97 -11.54
CA ASN A 802 22.10 38.84 -10.54
C ASN A 802 22.49 38.09 -9.26
N PHE A 803 21.66 37.16 -8.80
CA PHE A 803 21.96 36.31 -7.66
C PHE A 803 23.07 35.32 -8.00
N ALA A 804 22.90 34.54 -9.08
CA ALA A 804 23.84 33.49 -9.47
C ALA A 804 25.25 34.02 -9.79
N GLY A 805 25.36 35.23 -10.34
CA GLY A 805 26.65 35.89 -10.60
C GLY A 805 27.40 36.31 -9.34
N LYS A 806 26.70 36.64 -8.25
CA LYS A 806 27.29 37.10 -6.97
C LYS A 806 27.51 35.97 -5.96
N PHE A 807 26.68 34.93 -6.01
CA PHE A 807 26.61 33.86 -5.02
C PHE A 807 27.67 32.77 -5.26
N ASP A 808 28.59 32.52 -4.32
CA ASP A 808 29.49 31.35 -4.39
C ASP A 808 28.78 30.08 -3.89
N GLU A 809 28.69 29.06 -4.74
CA GLU A 809 28.09 27.77 -4.39
C GLU A 809 28.90 26.96 -3.38
N ASN A 810 30.17 27.33 -3.16
CA ASN A 810 31.10 26.70 -2.23
C ASN A 810 31.12 27.39 -0.86
N GLN A 811 30.53 28.58 -0.73
CA GLN A 811 30.38 29.27 0.55
C GLN A 811 29.61 28.39 1.53
N ASP A 812 30.10 28.25 2.77
CA ASP A 812 29.33 27.51 3.78
C ASP A 812 28.02 28.26 4.04
N LEU A 813 26.91 27.58 3.77
CA LEU A 813 25.56 28.05 3.99
C LEU A 813 25.33 28.57 5.43
N ASN A 814 26.14 28.14 6.42
CA ASN A 814 26.06 28.68 7.79
C ASN A 814 26.53 30.15 7.92
N THR A 815 27.11 30.75 6.86
CA THR A 815 27.59 32.14 6.83
C THR A 815 26.68 33.09 6.06
N LEU A 816 25.60 32.59 5.44
CA LEU A 816 24.61 33.40 4.75
C LEU A 816 23.69 34.10 5.75
N VAL A 817 23.34 35.35 5.45
CA VAL A 817 22.40 36.17 6.24
C VAL A 817 20.97 36.00 5.73
N ASP A 818 20.80 35.89 4.41
CA ASP A 818 19.55 35.54 3.73
C ASP A 818 19.63 34.10 3.19
N PHE A 819 18.53 33.36 3.34
CA PHE A 819 18.37 31.97 2.90
C PHE A 819 17.27 31.79 1.85
N GLU A 820 16.49 32.82 1.54
CA GLU A 820 15.32 32.73 0.66
C GLU A 820 15.73 32.57 -0.80
N MET A 821 16.55 33.48 -1.32
CA MET A 821 17.12 33.35 -2.67
C MET A 821 18.00 32.10 -2.84
N PRO A 822 18.88 31.73 -1.88
CA PRO A 822 19.55 30.42 -1.90
C PRO A 822 18.60 29.22 -1.95
N SER A 823 17.45 29.27 -1.26
CA SER A 823 16.47 28.16 -1.25
C SER A 823 15.86 27.94 -2.63
N ILE A 824 15.34 29.01 -3.26
CA ILE A 824 14.72 28.91 -4.58
C ILE A 824 15.76 28.59 -5.65
N TYR A 825 16.95 29.21 -5.61
CA TYR A 825 18.07 28.93 -6.50
C TYR A 825 18.45 27.44 -6.52
N PHE A 826 18.69 26.83 -5.36
CA PHE A 826 19.10 25.42 -5.31
C PHE A 826 17.95 24.47 -5.67
N SER A 827 16.69 24.83 -5.42
CA SER A 827 15.54 24.03 -5.87
C SER A 827 15.37 24.04 -7.39
N ILE A 828 15.60 25.18 -8.05
CA ILE A 828 15.62 25.30 -9.51
C ILE A 828 16.81 24.52 -10.10
N LYS A 829 18.00 24.66 -9.51
CA LYS A 829 19.18 23.90 -9.95
C LYS A 829 18.95 22.38 -9.84
N ALA A 830 18.33 21.91 -8.76
CA ALA A 830 17.96 20.50 -8.59
C ALA A 830 17.00 20.00 -9.69
N LEU A 831 16.04 20.81 -10.13
CA LEU A 831 15.16 20.45 -11.25
C LEU A 831 15.91 20.37 -12.57
N CYS A 832 16.75 21.37 -12.87
CA CYS A 832 17.54 21.38 -14.09
C CYS A 832 18.47 20.14 -14.14
N GLU A 833 19.18 19.86 -13.05
CA GLU A 833 20.05 18.69 -12.94
C GLU A 833 19.26 17.38 -13.06
N CYS A 834 18.05 17.28 -12.48
CA CYS A 834 17.17 16.12 -12.64
C CYS A 834 16.74 15.92 -14.11
N GLN A 835 16.28 16.98 -14.78
CA GLN A 835 15.85 16.96 -16.18
C GLN A 835 17.01 16.64 -17.15
N TYR A 836 18.26 16.94 -16.78
CA TYR A 836 19.47 16.50 -17.49
C TYR A 836 19.90 15.05 -17.17
N GLY A 837 19.27 14.36 -16.21
CA GLY A 837 19.66 13.02 -15.76
C GLY A 837 20.84 13.00 -14.76
N LEU A 838 21.23 14.16 -14.22
CA LEU A 838 22.31 14.33 -13.24
C LEU A 838 21.81 14.06 -11.81
N HIS A 839 21.27 12.87 -11.57
CA HIS A 839 20.55 12.50 -10.33
C HIS A 839 21.32 12.76 -9.04
N GLU A 840 22.64 12.54 -9.03
CA GLU A 840 23.47 12.71 -7.83
C GLU A 840 23.73 14.19 -7.52
N GLN A 841 23.90 15.02 -8.57
CA GLN A 841 24.00 16.48 -8.45
C GLN A 841 22.64 17.05 -8.01
N ALA A 842 21.55 16.62 -8.64
CA ALA A 842 20.19 17.04 -8.31
C ALA A 842 19.82 16.76 -6.84
N GLU A 843 20.18 15.60 -6.31
CA GLU A 843 19.99 15.26 -4.88
C GLU A 843 20.79 16.22 -3.97
N LYS A 844 22.07 16.49 -4.29
CA LYS A 844 22.91 17.44 -3.52
C LYS A 844 22.36 18.87 -3.58
N SER A 845 21.89 19.33 -4.74
CA SER A 845 21.24 20.63 -4.91
C SER A 845 19.94 20.70 -4.10
N ALA A 846 19.12 19.64 -4.11
CA ALA A 846 17.92 19.58 -3.29
C ALA A 846 18.23 19.50 -1.79
N GLU A 847 19.30 18.84 -1.36
CA GLU A 847 19.78 18.86 0.03
C GLU A 847 20.26 20.27 0.45
N LYS A 848 20.97 21.00 -0.42
CA LYS A 848 21.30 22.42 -0.18
C LYS A 848 20.03 23.26 -0.03
N ALA A 849 19.06 23.12 -0.93
CA ALA A 849 17.77 23.82 -0.86
C ALA A 849 17.03 23.53 0.46
N LYS A 850 16.95 22.25 0.86
CA LYS A 850 16.34 21.82 2.13
C LYS A 850 17.09 22.35 3.35
N LYS A 851 18.43 22.44 3.31
CA LYS A 851 19.23 23.09 4.38
C LYS A 851 18.92 24.58 4.46
N CYS A 852 18.81 25.30 3.35
CA CYS A 852 18.43 26.72 3.34
C CYS A 852 17.00 26.91 3.89
N LEU A 853 16.02 26.14 3.39
CA LEU A 853 14.63 26.18 3.88
C LEU A 853 14.53 25.91 5.38
N SER A 854 15.37 25.04 5.95
CA SER A 854 15.40 24.78 7.40
C SER A 854 15.77 26.00 8.27
N ARG A 855 16.16 27.13 7.67
CA ARG A 855 16.43 28.43 8.32
C ARG A 855 15.32 29.47 8.16
N VAL A 856 14.36 29.26 7.25
CA VAL A 856 13.31 30.22 6.88
C VAL A 856 11.93 29.55 6.71
N PHE A 857 11.75 28.33 7.21
CA PHE A 857 10.51 27.54 7.11
C PHE A 857 9.32 28.20 7.83
N ASP A 858 9.60 29.15 8.73
CA ASP A 858 8.67 29.95 9.50
C ASP A 858 8.36 31.32 8.88
N ASN A 859 9.08 31.75 7.82
CA ASN A 859 8.68 32.92 7.03
C ASN A 859 7.56 32.56 6.05
N PHE A 860 6.36 32.32 6.60
CA PHE A 860 5.14 32.00 5.84
C PHE A 860 4.64 33.14 4.93
N SER A 861 5.25 34.32 5.04
CA SER A 861 5.02 35.49 4.18
C SER A 861 5.98 35.59 2.99
N SER A 862 7.04 34.78 2.94
CA SER A 862 7.98 34.81 1.81
C SER A 862 7.43 34.04 0.60
N PHE A 863 7.21 34.79 -0.48
CA PHE A 863 6.95 34.26 -1.80
C PHE A 863 8.11 33.38 -2.33
N MET A 864 9.38 33.74 -2.05
CA MET A 864 10.53 32.97 -2.49
C MET A 864 10.65 31.62 -1.75
N VAL A 865 10.30 31.58 -0.46
CA VAL A 865 10.20 30.32 0.31
C VAL A 865 9.08 29.43 -0.25
N ALA A 866 7.91 30.00 -0.58
CA ALA A 866 6.84 29.26 -1.26
C ALA A 866 7.27 28.74 -2.64
N GLY A 867 7.95 29.55 -3.44
CA GLY A 867 8.50 29.14 -4.74
C GLY A 867 9.54 28.02 -4.64
N ALA A 868 10.39 28.04 -3.60
CA ALA A 868 11.33 26.97 -3.31
C ALA A 868 10.63 25.66 -2.92
N TYR A 869 9.57 25.71 -2.10
CA TYR A 869 8.73 24.55 -1.81
C TYR A 869 8.03 24.03 -3.09
N CYS A 870 7.48 24.93 -3.91
CA CYS A 870 6.88 24.58 -5.21
C CYS A 870 7.86 23.79 -6.10
N LYS A 871 9.08 24.29 -6.31
CA LYS A 871 10.06 23.59 -7.15
C LYS A 871 10.60 22.30 -6.49
N LEU A 872 10.59 22.19 -5.15
CA LEU A 872 10.82 20.91 -4.47
C LEU A 872 9.68 19.90 -4.63
N ILE A 873 8.40 20.31 -4.77
CA ILE A 873 7.28 19.40 -5.09
C ILE A 873 7.56 18.71 -6.44
N VAL A 874 7.86 19.50 -7.48
CA VAL A 874 8.23 18.97 -8.81
C VAL A 874 9.42 17.99 -8.71
N TYR A 875 10.46 18.36 -7.96
CA TYR A 875 11.68 17.56 -7.84
C TYR A 875 11.46 16.24 -7.08
N GLU A 876 10.69 16.24 -6.00
CA GLU A 876 10.34 15.03 -5.26
C GLU A 876 9.39 14.12 -6.06
N LEU A 877 8.51 14.69 -6.91
CA LEU A 877 7.65 13.96 -7.83
C LEU A 877 8.50 13.20 -8.87
N TRP A 878 9.38 13.89 -9.58
CA TRP A 878 10.32 13.32 -10.54
C TRP A 878 11.31 12.34 -9.90
N SER A 879 11.65 12.55 -8.63
CA SER A 879 12.47 11.64 -7.82
C SER A 879 11.75 10.35 -7.37
N GLY A 880 10.43 10.25 -7.54
CA GLY A 880 9.61 9.12 -7.07
C GLY A 880 9.33 9.11 -5.57
N ARG A 881 9.49 10.25 -4.89
CA ARG A 881 9.34 10.39 -3.43
C ARG A 881 8.00 11.06 -3.07
N PHE A 882 6.91 10.43 -3.49
CA PHE A 882 5.55 10.97 -3.42
C PHE A 882 5.13 11.46 -2.02
N GLU A 883 5.59 10.83 -0.94
CA GLU A 883 5.26 11.26 0.43
C GLU A 883 5.95 12.58 0.83
N ASN A 884 7.18 12.82 0.39
CA ASN A 884 7.84 14.13 0.56
C ASN A 884 7.15 15.20 -0.31
N CYS A 885 6.74 14.83 -1.52
CA CYS A 885 6.01 15.68 -2.46
C CYS A 885 4.66 16.14 -1.86
N LYS A 886 3.87 15.20 -1.31
CA LYS A 886 2.62 15.48 -0.55
C LYS A 886 2.88 16.36 0.69
N PHE A 887 3.96 16.13 1.43
CA PHE A 887 4.34 16.96 2.58
C PHE A 887 4.65 18.41 2.18
N TYR A 888 5.43 18.61 1.11
CA TYR A 888 5.70 19.96 0.59
C TYR A 888 4.45 20.63 0.01
N LEU A 889 3.51 19.88 -0.58
CA LEU A 889 2.20 20.40 -1.02
C LEU A 889 1.30 20.82 0.16
N GLN A 890 1.33 20.10 1.29
CA GLN A 890 0.64 20.50 2.51
C GLN A 890 1.21 21.80 3.12
N ILE A 891 2.52 22.02 3.00
CA ILE A 891 3.14 23.31 3.33
C ILE A 891 2.68 24.37 2.32
N LEU A 892 2.74 24.09 1.03
CA LEU A 892 2.46 25.09 -0.01
C LEU A 892 0.98 25.55 -0.02
N THR A 893 0.03 24.65 0.27
CA THR A 893 -1.40 24.98 0.47
C THR A 893 -1.70 25.67 1.81
N PHE A 894 -0.70 25.81 2.70
CA PHE A 894 -0.74 26.74 3.83
C PHE A 894 -0.20 28.12 3.42
N PHE A 895 0.91 28.18 2.68
CA PHE A 895 1.42 29.42 2.07
C PHE A 895 0.38 30.07 1.14
N GLU A 896 -0.32 29.29 0.32
CA GLU A 896 -1.44 29.73 -0.53
C GLU A 896 -2.42 30.64 0.24
N LYS A 897 -2.92 30.16 1.39
CA LYS A 897 -3.89 30.86 2.25
C LYS A 897 -3.30 32.03 3.05
N LYS A 898 -2.01 32.33 2.86
CA LYS A 898 -1.29 33.43 3.49
C LYS A 898 -0.80 34.48 2.49
N LEU A 899 -0.36 34.04 1.32
CA LEU A 899 0.02 34.88 0.19
C LEU A 899 -1.19 35.35 -0.62
N PHE A 900 -2.24 34.53 -0.69
CA PHE A 900 -3.45 34.76 -1.47
C PHE A 900 -4.70 34.64 -0.56
N PRO A 901 -5.10 35.75 0.11
CA PRO A 901 -6.42 35.85 0.76
C PRO A 901 -7.55 35.56 -0.25
N GLN A 902 -8.69 35.05 0.23
CA GLN A 902 -9.81 34.68 -0.66
C GLN A 902 -10.40 35.87 -1.42
N ASP A 903 -10.27 37.07 -0.89
CA ASP A 903 -10.73 38.33 -1.48
C ASP A 903 -9.63 39.05 -2.30
N CYS A 904 -8.51 38.38 -2.59
CA CYS A 904 -7.43 38.95 -3.39
C CYS A 904 -7.81 38.95 -4.87
N ASP A 905 -7.95 40.14 -5.46
CA ASP A 905 -8.12 40.31 -6.90
C ASP A 905 -6.94 39.70 -7.66
N ILE A 906 -7.20 38.83 -8.63
CA ILE A 906 -6.19 38.14 -9.43
C ILE A 906 -5.40 39.16 -10.26
N ASP A 907 -6.05 40.23 -10.74
CA ASP A 907 -5.41 41.25 -11.56
C ASP A 907 -4.54 42.21 -10.72
N SER A 908 -4.58 42.09 -9.38
CA SER A 908 -3.63 42.73 -8.47
C SER A 908 -2.37 41.88 -8.18
N MET A 909 -2.37 40.59 -8.53
CA MET A 909 -1.22 39.70 -8.32
C MET A 909 -0.17 39.90 -9.42
N THR A 910 1.11 39.89 -9.03
CA THR A 910 2.22 39.86 -10.00
C THR A 910 2.21 38.57 -10.83
N GLU A 911 2.80 38.60 -12.03
CA GLU A 911 2.93 37.43 -12.91
C GLU A 911 3.47 36.19 -12.16
N TYR A 912 4.55 36.35 -11.38
CA TYR A 912 5.16 35.25 -10.63
C TYR A 912 4.25 34.70 -9.51
N GLN A 913 3.38 35.53 -8.94
CA GLN A 913 2.34 35.10 -7.99
C GLN A 913 1.23 34.31 -8.67
N GLN A 914 0.74 34.77 -9.83
CA GLN A 914 -0.23 34.04 -10.64
C GLN A 914 0.35 32.69 -11.10
N ASN A 915 1.62 32.66 -11.51
CA ASN A 915 2.35 31.45 -11.87
C ASN A 915 2.46 30.49 -10.68
N LEU A 916 2.77 30.98 -9.47
CA LEU A 916 2.80 30.16 -8.25
C LEU A 916 1.42 29.57 -7.91
N GLN A 917 0.36 30.37 -8.01
CA GLN A 917 -1.01 29.91 -7.81
C GLN A 917 -1.37 28.81 -8.82
N GLY A 918 -0.95 28.94 -10.07
CA GLY A 918 -1.09 27.92 -11.11
C GLY A 918 -0.36 26.62 -10.80
N TRP A 919 0.89 26.70 -10.32
CA TRP A 919 1.62 25.50 -9.87
C TRP A 919 0.97 24.84 -8.63
N ILE A 920 0.38 25.63 -7.71
CA ILE A 920 -0.37 25.09 -6.56
C ILE A 920 -1.61 24.34 -7.04
N PHE A 921 -2.40 24.98 -7.90
CA PHE A 921 -3.58 24.38 -8.53
C PHE A 921 -3.21 23.08 -9.27
N TYR A 922 -2.13 23.09 -10.06
CA TYR A 922 -1.65 21.92 -10.78
C TYR A 922 -1.35 20.74 -9.83
N PHE A 923 -0.64 20.96 -8.72
CA PHE A 923 -0.34 19.84 -7.81
C PHE A 923 -1.52 19.39 -6.95
N ASP A 924 -2.35 20.30 -6.42
CA ASP A 924 -3.52 19.97 -5.61
C ASP A 924 -4.66 19.35 -6.43
N ARG A 925 -4.91 19.85 -7.64
CA ARG A 925 -6.06 19.48 -8.48
C ARG A 925 -5.73 18.67 -9.73
N ILE A 926 -4.53 18.79 -10.29
CA ILE A 926 -4.17 18.05 -11.53
C ILE A 926 -3.31 16.82 -11.24
N ILE A 927 -2.56 16.77 -10.13
CA ILE A 927 -1.75 15.60 -9.73
C ILE A 927 -2.36 14.80 -8.57
N PHE A 928 -2.52 15.35 -7.36
CA PHE A 928 -2.67 14.57 -6.12
C PHE A 928 -4.10 14.18 -5.66
N ILE A 929 -5.11 14.27 -6.54
CA ILE A 929 -6.50 13.85 -6.23
C ILE A 929 -6.55 12.40 -5.71
N ASP A 930 -7.48 12.14 -4.77
CA ASP A 930 -7.72 10.86 -4.08
C ASP A 930 -6.52 10.30 -3.28
N ASN A 931 -5.43 11.06 -3.13
CA ASN A 931 -4.13 10.62 -2.58
C ASN A 931 -3.41 9.53 -3.40
N ARG A 932 -3.87 9.27 -4.64
CA ARG A 932 -3.27 8.27 -5.53
C ARG A 932 -1.83 8.66 -5.93
N GLU A 933 -1.00 7.68 -6.25
CA GLU A 933 0.39 7.93 -6.67
C GLU A 933 0.46 8.16 -8.19
N LEU A 934 1.50 8.84 -8.69
CA LEU A 934 1.63 9.16 -10.12
C LEU A 934 1.64 7.90 -11.02
N LYS A 935 2.11 6.77 -10.49
CA LYS A 935 2.06 5.45 -11.15
C LYS A 935 0.63 4.97 -11.46
N ASP A 936 -0.35 5.44 -10.67
CA ASP A 936 -1.76 5.10 -10.75
C ASP A 936 -2.54 6.17 -11.55
N LEU A 937 -1.86 7.18 -12.11
CA LEU A 937 -2.47 8.21 -12.94
C LEU A 937 -2.83 7.62 -14.31
N THR A 938 -4.10 7.29 -14.47
CA THR A 938 -4.66 6.84 -15.74
C THR A 938 -5.03 8.05 -16.62
N VAL A 939 -5.12 7.86 -17.94
CA VAL A 939 -5.59 8.93 -18.85
C VAL A 939 -7.02 9.34 -18.51
N GLU A 940 -7.82 8.38 -18.06
CA GLU A 940 -9.17 8.55 -17.53
C GLU A 940 -9.23 9.51 -16.34
N ASP A 941 -8.19 9.54 -15.49
CA ASP A 941 -8.12 10.47 -14.37
C ASP A 941 -7.73 11.88 -14.81
N ILE A 942 -6.98 12.03 -15.90
CA ILE A 942 -6.69 13.33 -16.53
C ILE A 942 -7.96 13.87 -17.22
N LEU A 943 -8.71 13.01 -17.92
CA LEU A 943 -9.99 13.39 -18.53
C LEU A 943 -11.03 13.87 -17.49
N LYS A 944 -11.12 13.21 -16.32
CA LYS A 944 -11.95 13.68 -15.19
C LYS A 944 -11.49 15.02 -14.59
N ARG A 945 -10.23 15.40 -14.81
CA ARG A 945 -9.67 16.69 -14.35
C ARG A 945 -9.85 17.81 -15.37
N LEU A 946 -10.22 17.48 -16.62
CA LEU A 946 -10.37 18.44 -17.72
C LEU A 946 -11.29 19.64 -17.40
N PRO A 947 -12.42 19.49 -16.66
CA PRO A 947 -13.21 20.65 -16.23
C PRO A 947 -12.42 21.64 -15.39
N ALA A 948 -11.64 21.14 -14.42
CA ALA A 948 -10.82 21.98 -13.55
C ALA A 948 -9.64 22.61 -14.32
N ILE A 949 -9.01 21.88 -15.25
CA ILE A 949 -7.96 22.42 -16.14
C ILE A 949 -8.49 23.61 -16.94
N PHE A 950 -9.67 23.47 -17.55
CA PHE A 950 -10.33 24.55 -18.28
C PHE A 950 -10.68 25.73 -17.37
N GLU A 951 -11.28 25.49 -16.20
CA GLU A 951 -11.66 26.57 -15.27
C GLU A 951 -10.46 27.42 -14.85
N PHE A 952 -9.33 26.76 -14.58
CA PHE A 952 -8.08 27.43 -14.26
C PHE A 952 -7.50 28.20 -15.45
N LEU A 953 -7.36 27.58 -16.63
CA LEU A 953 -6.74 28.22 -17.80
C LEU A 953 -7.60 29.34 -18.41
N HIS A 954 -8.93 29.17 -18.43
CA HIS A 954 -9.86 30.11 -19.06
C HIS A 954 -10.37 31.21 -18.10
N ARG A 955 -10.15 31.07 -16.79
CA ARG A 955 -10.77 31.88 -15.72
C ARG A 955 -12.30 31.98 -15.85
N LYS A 956 -12.94 30.92 -16.32
CA LYS A 956 -14.39 30.84 -16.61
C LYS A 956 -14.94 29.51 -16.10
N PRO A 957 -16.16 29.47 -15.51
CA PRO A 957 -16.76 28.21 -15.05
C PRO A 957 -16.93 27.23 -16.21
N PHE A 958 -16.76 25.93 -15.95
CA PHE A 958 -16.91 24.93 -17.00
C PHE A 958 -18.39 24.82 -17.43
N PRO A 959 -18.71 24.81 -18.73
CA PRO A 959 -20.09 24.70 -19.19
C PRO A 959 -20.78 23.44 -18.66
N ALA A 960 -21.92 23.59 -17.98
CA ALA A 960 -22.63 22.48 -17.33
C ALA A 960 -23.07 21.37 -18.32
N GLU A 961 -23.35 21.76 -19.57
CA GLU A 961 -23.63 20.83 -20.67
C GLU A 961 -22.43 19.91 -20.96
N TRP A 962 -21.22 20.46 -20.95
CA TRP A 962 -19.98 19.70 -21.14
C TRP A 962 -19.68 18.80 -19.93
N ILE A 963 -20.07 19.20 -18.70
CA ILE A 963 -20.02 18.33 -17.51
C ILE A 963 -20.88 17.08 -17.72
N ASN A 964 -22.08 17.24 -18.28
CA ASN A 964 -22.99 16.12 -18.53
C ASN A 964 -22.43 15.16 -19.58
N ILE A 965 -21.89 15.69 -20.69
CA ILE A 965 -21.26 14.88 -21.74
C ILE A 965 -20.05 14.10 -21.18
N LEU A 966 -19.11 14.77 -20.48
CA LEU A 966 -17.92 14.13 -19.92
C LEU A 966 -18.20 13.11 -18.80
N ASN A 967 -19.34 13.22 -18.10
CA ASN A 967 -19.76 12.26 -17.08
C ASN A 967 -20.64 11.13 -17.62
N THR A 968 -21.05 11.17 -18.90
CA THR A 968 -21.84 10.10 -19.51
C THR A 968 -20.97 8.86 -19.72
N GLU A 969 -21.53 7.66 -19.54
CA GLU A 969 -20.81 6.42 -19.83
C GLU A 969 -20.48 6.34 -21.33
N ILE A 970 -19.25 5.92 -21.67
CA ILE A 970 -18.78 5.89 -23.05
C ILE A 970 -19.41 4.70 -23.77
N THR A 971 -20.36 4.99 -24.65
CA THR A 971 -21.03 4.03 -25.53
C THR A 971 -20.43 4.11 -26.94
N ALA A 972 -20.85 3.23 -27.84
CA ALA A 972 -20.45 3.31 -29.25
C ALA A 972 -21.02 4.54 -29.95
N GLU A 973 -22.15 5.06 -29.47
CA GLU A 973 -22.88 6.18 -30.08
C GLU A 973 -22.28 7.54 -29.68
N ASN A 974 -21.85 7.70 -28.42
CA ASN A 974 -21.33 8.98 -27.92
C ASN A 974 -19.79 9.10 -27.89
N CYS A 975 -19.04 8.02 -28.13
CA CYS A 975 -17.57 8.06 -27.99
C CYS A 975 -16.88 9.11 -28.88
N PHE A 976 -17.43 9.39 -30.07
CA PHE A 976 -16.95 10.44 -30.97
C PHE A 976 -17.37 11.85 -30.56
N GLU A 977 -18.52 12.02 -29.91
CA GLU A 977 -18.96 13.30 -29.35
C GLU A 977 -18.08 13.68 -28.15
N ILE A 978 -17.89 12.74 -27.22
CA ILE A 978 -17.00 12.89 -26.07
C ILE A 978 -15.57 13.17 -26.52
N TRP A 979 -15.07 12.47 -27.56
CA TRP A 979 -13.77 12.79 -28.16
C TRP A 979 -13.73 14.22 -28.72
N SER A 980 -14.69 14.62 -29.54
CA SER A 980 -14.71 15.93 -30.19
C SER A 980 -14.76 17.08 -29.19
N LEU A 981 -15.50 16.91 -28.08
CA LEU A 981 -15.54 17.84 -26.96
C LEU A 981 -14.16 17.97 -26.29
N VAL A 982 -13.49 16.85 -26.00
CA VAL A 982 -12.15 16.82 -25.40
C VAL A 982 -11.10 17.43 -26.34
N GLU A 983 -11.16 17.13 -27.64
CA GLU A 983 -10.29 17.71 -28.68
C GLU A 983 -10.47 19.23 -28.78
N MET A 984 -11.71 19.73 -28.72
CA MET A 984 -12.00 21.16 -28.68
C MET A 984 -11.41 21.82 -27.42
N ILE A 985 -11.66 21.27 -26.22
CA ILE A 985 -11.19 21.84 -24.95
C ILE A 985 -9.67 21.90 -24.91
N LEU A 986 -8.98 20.83 -25.32
CA LEU A 986 -7.52 20.78 -25.34
C LEU A 986 -6.92 21.75 -26.36
N ASN A 987 -7.53 21.92 -27.54
CA ASN A 987 -7.07 22.91 -28.52
C ASN A 987 -7.31 24.36 -28.06
N GLN A 988 -8.41 24.64 -27.36
CA GLN A 988 -8.63 25.97 -26.76
C GLN A 988 -7.63 26.24 -25.61
N SER A 989 -7.39 25.25 -24.76
CA SER A 989 -6.39 25.31 -23.67
C SER A 989 -5.00 25.63 -24.23
N LYS A 990 -4.59 24.90 -25.28
CA LYS A 990 -3.34 25.13 -26.02
C LYS A 990 -3.24 26.54 -26.58
N ALA A 991 -4.32 27.06 -27.18
CA ALA A 991 -4.34 28.41 -27.74
C ALA A 991 -4.19 29.50 -26.67
N ILE A 992 -4.83 29.34 -25.50
CA ILE A 992 -4.68 30.26 -24.37
C ILE A 992 -3.26 30.18 -23.81
N GLU A 993 -2.74 28.99 -23.54
CA GLU A 993 -1.39 28.81 -22.98
C GLU A 993 -0.34 29.41 -23.93
N ARG A 994 -0.43 29.11 -25.24
CA ARG A 994 0.37 29.74 -26.30
C ARG A 994 0.27 31.28 -26.31
N SER A 995 -0.91 31.84 -26.05
CA SER A 995 -1.08 33.31 -26.00
C SER A 995 -0.38 33.93 -24.79
N ASN A 996 -0.51 33.33 -23.60
CA ASN A 996 0.15 33.76 -22.36
C ASN A 996 1.68 33.73 -22.53
N ILE A 997 2.19 32.63 -23.10
CA ILE A 997 3.61 32.39 -23.33
C ILE A 997 4.22 33.39 -24.34
N SER A 998 3.45 33.81 -25.35
CA SER A 998 3.94 34.62 -26.47
C SER A 998 4.46 36.03 -26.12
N ALA A 999 4.21 36.50 -24.88
CA ALA A 999 4.64 37.81 -24.41
C ALA A 999 6.16 37.93 -24.11
N SER A 1000 6.88 36.80 -23.97
CA SER A 1000 8.33 36.79 -23.67
C SER A 1000 9.17 36.38 -24.87
N GLU A 1001 10.29 37.05 -25.14
CA GLU A 1001 11.22 36.65 -26.21
C GLU A 1001 11.87 35.28 -25.98
N SER A 1002 12.05 34.84 -24.73
CA SER A 1002 12.62 33.52 -24.41
C SER A 1002 11.66 32.36 -24.72
N SER A 1003 10.42 32.65 -25.10
CA SER A 1003 9.35 31.65 -25.20
C SER A 1003 9.39 30.74 -26.42
N LYS A 1004 10.04 31.16 -27.52
CA LYS A 1004 9.95 30.48 -28.84
C LYS A 1004 10.27 28.99 -28.79
N PHE A 1005 11.22 28.62 -27.93
CA PHE A 1005 11.60 27.23 -27.72
C PHE A 1005 10.52 26.42 -26.98
N TYR A 1006 9.97 26.95 -25.89
CA TYR A 1006 8.87 26.31 -25.17
C TYR A 1006 7.60 26.21 -26.03
N LEU A 1007 7.39 27.16 -26.96
CA LEU A 1007 6.30 27.11 -27.95
C LEU A 1007 6.41 25.95 -28.96
N GLU A 1008 7.59 25.36 -29.18
CA GLU A 1008 7.69 24.10 -29.93
C GLU A 1008 7.34 22.89 -29.05
N ILE A 1009 7.79 22.88 -27.79
CA ILE A 1009 7.51 21.79 -26.84
C ILE A 1009 6.01 21.67 -26.58
N ILE A 1010 5.33 22.78 -26.28
CA ILE A 1010 3.91 22.77 -25.93
C ILE A 1010 3.02 22.19 -27.03
N GLU A 1011 3.26 22.52 -28.30
CA GLU A 1011 2.48 21.99 -29.43
C GLU A 1011 2.62 20.46 -29.51
N LEU A 1012 3.83 19.93 -29.29
CA LEU A 1012 4.09 18.49 -29.26
C LEU A 1012 3.48 17.81 -28.01
N VAL A 1013 3.57 18.45 -26.84
CA VAL A 1013 3.00 17.97 -25.58
C VAL A 1013 1.47 17.87 -25.68
N TYR A 1014 0.79 18.89 -26.20
CA TYR A 1014 -0.66 18.84 -26.41
C TYR A 1014 -1.06 17.81 -27.46
N GLN A 1015 -0.28 17.60 -28.53
CA GLN A 1015 -0.56 16.50 -29.47
C GLN A 1015 -0.44 15.13 -28.79
N PHE A 1016 0.57 14.94 -27.93
CA PHE A 1016 0.77 13.72 -27.13
C PHE A 1016 -0.41 13.45 -26.17
N ILE A 1017 -0.96 14.50 -25.56
CA ILE A 1017 -2.14 14.45 -24.70
C ILE A 1017 -3.41 14.15 -25.52
N LEU A 1018 -3.59 14.80 -26.67
CA LEU A 1018 -4.72 14.60 -27.59
C LEU A 1018 -4.81 13.14 -28.05
N ASP A 1019 -3.76 12.61 -28.67
CA ASP A 1019 -3.77 11.24 -29.18
C ASP A 1019 -3.94 10.20 -28.06
N GLY A 1020 -3.36 10.47 -26.89
CA GLY A 1020 -3.50 9.57 -25.74
C GLY A 1020 -4.91 9.60 -25.12
N ALA A 1021 -5.54 10.77 -25.08
CA ALA A 1021 -6.95 10.93 -24.73
C ALA A 1021 -7.86 10.22 -25.74
N ARG A 1022 -7.56 10.28 -27.05
CA ARG A 1022 -8.30 9.56 -28.10
C ARG A 1022 -8.25 8.05 -27.87
N ILE A 1023 -7.08 7.49 -27.57
CA ILE A 1023 -6.92 6.07 -27.20
C ILE A 1023 -7.78 5.71 -25.98
N SER A 1024 -7.73 6.49 -24.90
CA SER A 1024 -8.48 6.21 -23.66
C SER A 1024 -10.00 6.26 -23.83
N ILE A 1025 -10.51 7.21 -24.63
CA ILE A 1025 -11.94 7.33 -24.90
C ILE A 1025 -12.40 6.20 -25.82
N LEU A 1026 -11.72 6.00 -26.96
CA LEU A 1026 -12.14 5.02 -27.97
C LEU A 1026 -11.99 3.57 -27.49
N SER A 1027 -10.95 3.24 -26.72
CA SER A 1027 -10.71 1.86 -26.23
C SER A 1027 -11.77 1.34 -25.24
N LYS A 1028 -12.59 2.25 -24.67
CA LYS A 1028 -13.74 1.92 -23.82
C LYS A 1028 -15.03 1.68 -24.58
N SER A 1029 -15.12 2.08 -25.85
CA SER A 1029 -16.31 1.86 -26.66
C SER A 1029 -16.65 0.37 -26.69
N PRO A 1030 -17.93 -0.03 -26.49
CA PRO A 1030 -18.39 -1.40 -26.72
C PRO A 1030 -18.08 -1.92 -28.13
N GLN A 1031 -17.82 -1.01 -29.10
CA GLN A 1031 -17.39 -1.31 -30.47
C GLN A 1031 -15.88 -1.07 -30.70
N ARG A 1032 -15.03 -1.12 -29.67
CA ARG A 1032 -13.55 -0.97 -29.80
C ARG A 1032 -12.92 -1.87 -30.88
N ASP A 1033 -13.50 -3.06 -31.10
CA ASP A 1033 -13.04 -4.07 -32.06
C ASP A 1033 -13.60 -3.82 -33.49
N SER A 1034 -14.36 -2.74 -33.70
CA SER A 1034 -14.76 -2.23 -35.01
C SER A 1034 -13.55 -1.69 -35.77
N VAL A 1035 -13.47 -1.96 -37.08
CA VAL A 1035 -12.33 -1.58 -37.94
C VAL A 1035 -12.01 -0.09 -37.86
N VAL A 1036 -13.03 0.78 -37.80
CA VAL A 1036 -12.87 2.23 -37.72
C VAL A 1036 -12.28 2.66 -36.37
N ILE A 1037 -12.87 2.18 -35.27
CA ILE A 1037 -12.44 2.55 -33.91
C ILE A 1037 -11.05 1.98 -33.61
N SER A 1038 -10.82 0.71 -33.96
CA SER A 1038 -9.51 0.06 -33.84
C SER A 1038 -8.45 0.78 -34.67
N GLY A 1039 -8.76 1.15 -35.92
CA GLY A 1039 -7.85 1.91 -36.79
C GLY A 1039 -7.48 3.30 -36.24
N MET A 1040 -8.43 4.01 -35.62
CA MET A 1040 -8.14 5.32 -34.99
C MET A 1040 -7.32 5.19 -33.70
N ILE A 1041 -7.55 4.16 -32.89
CA ILE A 1041 -6.72 3.84 -31.71
C ILE A 1041 -5.28 3.52 -32.12
N ASP A 1042 -5.13 2.68 -33.15
CA ASP A 1042 -3.86 2.25 -33.75
C ASP A 1042 -3.09 3.45 -34.35
N GLN A 1043 -3.78 4.33 -35.10
CA GLN A 1043 -3.20 5.56 -35.65
C GLN A 1043 -2.69 6.51 -34.57
N SER A 1044 -3.48 6.79 -33.52
CA SER A 1044 -3.03 7.67 -32.42
C SER A 1044 -1.90 7.05 -31.60
N ALA A 1045 -1.84 5.73 -31.46
CA ALA A 1045 -0.72 5.05 -30.82
C ALA A 1045 0.57 5.22 -31.64
N ILE A 1046 0.50 5.04 -32.97
CA ILE A 1046 1.61 5.27 -33.89
C ILE A 1046 2.06 6.74 -33.84
N GLN A 1047 1.13 7.70 -33.77
CA GLN A 1047 1.43 9.13 -33.65
C GLN A 1047 2.16 9.47 -32.35
N ILE A 1048 1.77 8.90 -31.21
CA ILE A 1048 2.51 9.01 -29.95
C ILE A 1048 3.94 8.51 -30.09
N THR A 1049 4.15 7.31 -30.64
CA THR A 1049 5.49 6.74 -30.82
C THR A 1049 6.34 7.57 -31.79
N ALA A 1050 5.74 8.17 -32.83
CA ALA A 1050 6.40 9.11 -33.73
C ALA A 1050 6.85 10.40 -32.99
N LEU A 1051 6.03 10.93 -32.07
CA LEU A 1051 6.42 12.06 -31.23
C LEU A 1051 7.60 11.74 -30.30
N THR A 1052 7.80 10.46 -29.90
CA THR A 1052 8.99 10.06 -29.12
C THR A 1052 10.31 10.10 -29.92
N GLU A 1053 10.25 10.29 -31.23
CA GLU A 1053 11.42 10.44 -32.10
C GLU A 1053 11.85 11.91 -32.23
N ASN A 1054 11.02 12.85 -31.76
CA ASN A 1054 11.31 14.27 -31.80
C ASN A 1054 12.50 14.62 -30.88
N PRO A 1055 13.46 15.48 -31.31
CA PRO A 1055 14.61 15.87 -30.48
C PRO A 1055 14.26 16.52 -29.13
N TRP A 1056 13.02 17.02 -28.96
CA TRP A 1056 12.50 17.58 -27.72
C TRP A 1056 11.80 16.56 -26.80
N PHE A 1057 11.51 15.33 -27.25
CA PHE A 1057 10.97 14.27 -26.38
C PHE A 1057 11.81 14.05 -25.09
N PRO A 1058 13.16 14.11 -25.11
CA PRO A 1058 13.98 14.05 -23.90
C PRO A 1058 13.72 15.16 -22.87
N VAL A 1059 12.99 16.23 -23.17
CA VAL A 1059 12.62 17.27 -22.19
C VAL A 1059 11.13 17.31 -21.86
N PHE A 1060 10.35 16.33 -22.33
CA PHE A 1060 8.92 16.20 -22.01
C PHE A 1060 8.68 15.90 -20.52
N PRO A 1061 7.60 16.42 -19.91
CA PRO A 1061 7.28 16.19 -18.52
C PRO A 1061 6.94 14.72 -18.23
N LEU A 1062 7.32 14.24 -17.05
CA LEU A 1062 7.15 12.84 -16.59
C LEU A 1062 5.71 12.35 -16.73
N GLU A 1063 4.74 13.24 -16.51
CA GLU A 1063 3.31 13.02 -16.57
C GLU A 1063 2.86 12.41 -17.91
N LEU A 1064 3.59 12.65 -19.01
CA LEU A 1064 3.28 12.05 -20.31
C LEU A 1064 3.53 10.52 -20.38
N ILE A 1065 4.18 9.92 -19.38
CA ILE A 1065 4.36 8.47 -19.30
C ILE A 1065 3.02 7.71 -19.27
N ALA A 1066 1.93 8.34 -18.80
CA ALA A 1066 0.59 7.76 -18.82
C ALA A 1066 0.06 7.52 -20.25
N PHE A 1067 0.26 8.48 -21.16
CA PHE A 1067 -0.14 8.34 -22.56
C PHE A 1067 0.82 7.42 -23.34
N LEU A 1068 2.13 7.44 -23.02
CA LEU A 1068 3.09 6.49 -23.58
C LEU A 1068 2.76 5.03 -23.20
N ASN A 1069 2.31 4.80 -21.96
CA ASN A 1069 1.80 3.49 -21.52
C ASN A 1069 0.57 3.05 -22.33
N ALA A 1070 -0.32 3.99 -22.70
CA ALA A 1070 -1.50 3.67 -23.50
C ALA A 1070 -1.11 3.25 -24.94
N ALA A 1071 -0.25 4.02 -25.62
CA ALA A 1071 0.24 3.70 -26.96
C ALA A 1071 1.02 2.37 -27.01
N ALA A 1072 2.01 2.21 -26.12
CA ALA A 1072 2.82 0.99 -26.06
C ALA A 1072 1.98 -0.26 -25.76
N LYS A 1073 0.88 -0.12 -24.98
CA LYS A 1073 -0.07 -1.21 -24.74
C LYS A 1073 -0.85 -1.59 -26.01
N VAL A 1074 -1.33 -0.61 -26.79
CA VAL A 1074 -2.00 -0.86 -28.09
C VAL A 1074 -1.07 -1.63 -29.02
N HIS A 1075 0.17 -1.17 -29.20
CA HIS A 1075 1.16 -1.86 -30.02
C HIS A 1075 1.45 -3.27 -29.52
N LEU A 1076 1.53 -3.47 -28.20
CA LEU A 1076 1.85 -4.77 -27.60
C LEU A 1076 0.69 -5.77 -27.74
N GLU A 1077 -0.55 -5.34 -27.56
CA GLU A 1077 -1.76 -6.17 -27.79
C GLU A 1077 -1.91 -6.54 -29.28
N LYS A 1078 -1.63 -5.60 -30.19
CA LYS A 1078 -1.63 -5.87 -31.63
C LYS A 1078 -0.51 -6.82 -32.03
N ALA A 1079 0.72 -6.60 -31.57
CA ALA A 1079 1.87 -7.46 -31.86
C ALA A 1079 1.69 -8.88 -31.30
N LYS A 1080 1.10 -9.05 -30.11
CA LYS A 1080 0.71 -10.37 -29.58
C LYS A 1080 -0.28 -11.08 -30.52
N THR A 1081 -1.29 -10.36 -30.99
CA THR A 1081 -2.30 -10.90 -31.93
C THR A 1081 -1.66 -11.31 -33.26
N LEU A 1082 -0.80 -10.46 -33.81
CA LEU A 1082 -0.04 -10.69 -35.04
C LEU A 1082 1.01 -11.81 -34.92
N ARG A 1083 1.58 -12.05 -33.74
CA ARG A 1083 2.47 -13.19 -33.48
C ARG A 1083 1.79 -14.54 -33.75
N HIS A 1084 0.46 -14.63 -33.65
CA HIS A 1084 -0.30 -15.84 -33.99
C HIS A 1084 -0.55 -16.03 -35.49
N THR A 1085 -0.43 -15.00 -36.32
CA THR A 1085 -0.56 -15.12 -37.80
C THR A 1085 0.79 -15.33 -38.50
N GLY A 1086 1.90 -15.22 -37.77
CA GLY A 1086 3.27 -15.42 -38.29
C GLY A 1086 3.89 -14.16 -38.93
N SER A 1087 3.17 -13.04 -38.99
CA SER A 1087 3.69 -11.74 -39.47
C SER A 1087 3.43 -10.66 -38.45
N LEU A 1088 4.48 -9.98 -37.97
CA LEU A 1088 4.39 -8.78 -37.14
C LEU A 1088 4.16 -7.49 -37.95
N ILE A 1089 4.07 -7.60 -39.28
CA ILE A 1089 3.73 -6.51 -40.19
C ILE A 1089 2.24 -6.58 -40.54
N HIS A 1090 1.54 -5.45 -40.39
CA HIS A 1090 0.14 -5.27 -40.74
C HIS A 1090 -0.09 -3.83 -41.22
N ASN A 1091 -0.86 -3.63 -42.28
CA ASN A 1091 -1.08 -2.32 -42.92
C ASN A 1091 0.24 -1.55 -43.18
N ASN A 1092 1.26 -2.24 -43.71
CA ASN A 1092 2.64 -1.76 -43.92
C ASN A 1092 3.38 -1.26 -42.66
N THR A 1093 2.79 -1.43 -41.47
CA THR A 1093 3.37 -1.05 -40.19
C THR A 1093 4.05 -2.26 -39.55
N ASP A 1094 5.35 -2.15 -39.25
CA ASP A 1094 6.08 -3.14 -38.45
C ASP A 1094 5.97 -2.82 -36.95
N TYR A 1095 5.17 -3.61 -36.25
CA TYR A 1095 4.98 -3.46 -34.81
C TYR A 1095 6.22 -3.84 -34.00
N LEU A 1096 7.14 -4.66 -34.53
CA LEU A 1096 8.40 -4.95 -33.83
C LEU A 1096 9.28 -3.70 -33.74
N THR A 1097 9.32 -2.90 -34.80
CA THR A 1097 9.99 -1.59 -34.80
C THR A 1097 9.30 -0.58 -33.89
N LEU A 1098 7.96 -0.52 -33.87
CA LEU A 1098 7.23 0.35 -32.93
C LEU A 1098 7.52 0.00 -31.47
N LEU A 1099 7.42 -1.27 -31.08
CA LEU A 1099 7.72 -1.73 -29.73
C LEU A 1099 9.16 -1.42 -29.29
N ARG A 1100 10.12 -1.47 -30.22
CA ARG A 1100 11.52 -1.06 -29.96
C ARG A 1100 11.65 0.46 -29.78
N LYS A 1101 10.88 1.29 -30.51
CA LYS A 1101 10.79 2.75 -30.30
C LYS A 1101 10.12 3.10 -28.96
N ASP A 1102 9.06 2.39 -28.59
CA ASP A 1102 8.39 2.55 -27.29
C ASP A 1102 9.35 2.22 -26.13
N LEU A 1103 10.10 1.12 -26.22
CA LEU A 1103 11.10 0.77 -25.20
C LEU A 1103 12.25 1.79 -25.15
N ARG A 1104 12.68 2.35 -26.29
CA ARG A 1104 13.62 3.48 -26.33
C ARG A 1104 13.05 4.69 -25.59
N ALA A 1105 11.78 5.05 -25.84
CA ALA A 1105 11.11 6.16 -25.18
C ALA A 1105 11.02 5.99 -23.66
N PHE A 1106 10.62 4.80 -23.18
CA PHE A 1106 10.66 4.48 -21.75
C PHE A 1106 12.06 4.59 -21.15
N ASN A 1107 13.09 4.15 -21.86
CA ASN A 1107 14.47 4.24 -21.37
C ASN A 1107 15.03 5.68 -21.34
N VAL A 1108 14.59 6.56 -22.26
CA VAL A 1108 14.85 8.01 -22.18
C VAL A 1108 14.15 8.63 -20.96
N MET A 1109 12.89 8.27 -20.69
CA MET A 1109 12.17 8.76 -19.50
C MET A 1109 12.79 8.23 -18.20
N ARG A 1110 13.20 6.95 -18.15
CA ARG A 1110 13.87 6.33 -16.99
C ARG A 1110 15.24 6.93 -16.69
N SER A 1111 16.01 7.35 -17.69
CA SER A 1111 17.34 7.93 -17.47
C SER A 1111 17.28 9.32 -16.82
N LYS A 1112 16.17 10.04 -17.01
CA LYS A 1112 15.91 11.38 -16.44
C LYS A 1112 15.06 11.35 -15.18
N TYR A 1113 14.07 10.46 -15.11
CA TYR A 1113 13.12 10.39 -14.02
C TYR A 1113 13.33 9.16 -13.17
N LYS A 1114 13.85 9.38 -11.95
CA LYS A 1114 14.05 8.34 -10.94
C LYS A 1114 12.73 7.65 -10.60
N ALA A 1115 11.61 8.37 -10.61
CA ALA A 1115 10.26 7.80 -10.54
C ALA A 1115 10.01 6.69 -11.57
N ALA A 1116 10.19 6.98 -12.87
CA ALA A 1116 10.03 6.02 -13.95
C ALA A 1116 11.01 4.83 -13.87
N SER A 1117 12.21 5.06 -13.32
CA SER A 1117 13.20 4.00 -13.06
C SER A 1117 12.84 3.08 -11.87
N ALA A 1118 12.26 3.64 -10.81
CA ALA A 1118 11.97 2.94 -9.55
C ALA A 1118 10.66 2.15 -9.60
N GLN A 1119 9.72 2.57 -10.45
CA GLN A 1119 8.44 1.94 -10.69
C GLN A 1119 8.20 1.85 -12.20
N PRO A 1120 8.88 0.94 -12.92
CA PRO A 1120 8.59 0.70 -14.34
C PRO A 1120 7.14 0.21 -14.48
N SER A 1121 6.44 0.68 -15.50
CA SER A 1121 5.07 0.25 -15.77
C SER A 1121 5.00 -1.24 -16.13
N GLU A 1122 3.88 -1.88 -15.80
CA GLU A 1122 3.60 -3.28 -16.17
C GLU A 1122 3.72 -3.48 -17.68
N VAL A 1123 3.22 -2.52 -18.48
CA VAL A 1123 3.36 -2.47 -19.94
C VAL A 1123 4.83 -2.49 -20.37
N CYS A 1124 5.70 -1.69 -19.74
CA CYS A 1124 7.12 -1.64 -20.10
C CYS A 1124 7.88 -2.91 -19.71
N LEU A 1125 7.54 -3.55 -18.58
CA LEU A 1125 8.10 -4.86 -18.21
C LEU A 1125 7.62 -5.98 -19.15
N GLU A 1126 6.37 -5.95 -19.58
CA GLU A 1126 5.83 -6.92 -20.54
C GLU A 1126 6.40 -6.70 -21.94
N LEU A 1127 6.64 -5.44 -22.33
CA LEU A 1127 7.33 -5.03 -23.56
C LEU A 1127 8.75 -5.58 -23.63
N GLU A 1128 9.56 -5.41 -22.56
CA GLU A 1128 10.90 -5.99 -22.44
C GLU A 1128 10.87 -7.52 -22.58
N LYS A 1129 9.94 -8.18 -21.88
CA LYS A 1129 9.75 -9.64 -21.94
C LYS A 1129 9.38 -10.12 -23.34
N PHE A 1130 8.43 -9.45 -24.00
CA PHE A 1130 7.93 -9.82 -25.33
C PHE A 1130 9.00 -9.64 -26.41
N LEU A 1131 9.77 -8.54 -26.35
CA LEU A 1131 10.92 -8.33 -27.24
C LEU A 1131 12.01 -9.38 -27.02
N HIS A 1132 12.31 -9.74 -25.76
CA HIS A 1132 13.27 -10.79 -25.45
C HIS A 1132 12.83 -12.18 -25.94
N GLU A 1133 11.53 -12.51 -25.83
CA GLU A 1133 10.98 -13.75 -26.42
C GLU A 1133 11.08 -13.78 -27.94
N ILE A 1134 10.93 -12.63 -28.62
CA ILE A 1134 11.09 -12.53 -30.07
C ILE A 1134 12.56 -12.70 -30.47
N ASP A 1135 13.46 -11.93 -29.88
CA ASP A 1135 14.90 -11.98 -30.18
C ASP A 1135 15.48 -13.37 -29.90
N THR A 1136 15.06 -14.05 -28.83
CA THR A 1136 15.46 -15.44 -28.56
C THR A 1136 14.84 -16.46 -29.53
N SER A 1137 13.59 -16.25 -29.97
CA SER A 1137 12.97 -17.13 -30.96
C SER A 1137 13.69 -17.10 -32.31
N PHE A 1138 14.11 -15.92 -32.79
CA PHE A 1138 14.90 -15.78 -34.03
C PHE A 1138 16.27 -16.48 -33.95
N VAL A 1139 16.94 -16.44 -32.80
CA VAL A 1139 18.20 -17.19 -32.60
C VAL A 1139 17.96 -18.71 -32.59
N SER A 1140 16.79 -19.17 -32.15
CA SER A 1140 16.44 -20.60 -32.14
C SER A 1140 15.91 -21.16 -33.47
N SER A 1141 15.39 -20.32 -34.36
CA SER A 1141 14.85 -20.70 -35.67
C SER A 1141 15.84 -20.56 -36.83
N ALA A 1142 16.97 -19.88 -36.61
CA ALA A 1142 18.12 -19.96 -37.51
C ALA A 1142 18.53 -21.44 -37.64
N PRO A 1143 18.55 -22.02 -38.86
CA PRO A 1143 18.90 -23.43 -39.02
C PRO A 1143 20.34 -23.64 -38.53
N PRO A 1144 20.63 -24.75 -37.82
CA PRO A 1144 21.99 -25.07 -37.43
C PRO A 1144 22.83 -25.19 -38.71
N MET A 1145 23.77 -24.28 -38.91
CA MET A 1145 24.64 -24.30 -40.09
C MET A 1145 25.38 -25.63 -40.09
N LEU A 1146 25.15 -26.47 -41.10
CA LEU A 1146 25.89 -27.72 -41.26
C LEU A 1146 27.38 -27.40 -41.35
N ASP A 1147 28.20 -28.23 -40.69
CA ASP A 1147 29.65 -28.13 -40.67
C ASP A 1147 30.25 -28.30 -42.08
N SER A 1148 30.29 -27.19 -42.81
CA SER A 1148 30.97 -27.02 -44.10
C SER A 1148 32.35 -26.39 -43.86
N PRO A 1149 33.43 -26.79 -44.57
CA PRO A 1149 34.81 -26.52 -44.17
C PRO A 1149 35.29 -25.06 -44.38
N HIS A 1150 34.76 -24.15 -43.55
CA HIS A 1150 35.38 -23.02 -42.86
C HIS A 1150 36.16 -21.92 -43.62
N ASN A 1151 36.47 -22.07 -44.90
CA ASN A 1151 37.35 -21.12 -45.64
C ASN A 1151 36.62 -20.18 -46.62
N ASP A 1152 35.47 -20.56 -47.18
CA ASP A 1152 34.81 -19.80 -48.27
C ASP A 1152 33.91 -18.64 -47.78
N LEU A 1153 33.54 -18.64 -46.49
CA LEU A 1153 32.57 -17.68 -45.94
C LEU A 1153 33.17 -16.31 -45.62
N HIS A 1154 34.49 -16.22 -45.37
CA HIS A 1154 35.14 -14.93 -45.07
C HIS A 1154 35.25 -14.07 -46.33
N THR A 1155 35.73 -14.66 -47.43
CA THR A 1155 35.86 -14.02 -48.74
C THR A 1155 34.54 -13.42 -49.21
N ARG A 1156 33.45 -14.20 -49.17
CA ARG A 1156 32.11 -13.73 -49.57
C ARG A 1156 31.53 -12.65 -48.64
N LEU A 1157 31.98 -12.57 -47.39
CA LEU A 1157 31.54 -11.51 -46.47
C LEU A 1157 32.31 -10.21 -46.71
N GLU A 1158 33.58 -10.29 -47.13
CA GLU A 1158 34.38 -9.15 -47.56
C GLU A 1158 33.92 -8.62 -48.94
N GLU A 1159 33.68 -9.49 -49.92
CA GLU A 1159 33.10 -9.12 -51.23
C GLU A 1159 31.75 -8.40 -51.07
N PHE A 1160 30.85 -8.90 -50.21
CA PHE A 1160 29.54 -8.28 -49.96
C PHE A 1160 29.63 -6.97 -49.14
N LEU A 1161 30.70 -6.77 -48.36
CA LEU A 1161 30.95 -5.51 -47.65
C LEU A 1161 31.55 -4.45 -48.57
N ASP A 1162 32.48 -4.83 -49.47
CA ASP A 1162 33.04 -3.92 -50.46
C ASP A 1162 32.00 -3.50 -51.50
N GLU A 1163 31.13 -4.42 -51.96
CA GLU A 1163 30.02 -4.10 -52.89
C GLU A 1163 29.00 -3.15 -52.23
N PHE A 1164 28.73 -3.30 -50.92
CA PHE A 1164 27.82 -2.41 -50.18
C PHE A 1164 28.45 -1.05 -49.77
N LEU A 1165 29.78 -0.93 -49.80
CA LEU A 1165 30.52 0.31 -49.53
C LEU A 1165 30.91 1.10 -50.79
N LEU A 1166 30.62 0.58 -51.98
CA LEU A 1166 30.84 1.23 -53.27
C LEU A 1166 29.60 1.97 -53.81
N ASP A 1167 28.44 1.80 -53.17
CA ASP A 1167 27.14 2.39 -53.56
C ASP A 1167 26.66 3.50 -52.58
N GLN A 1168 27.61 4.12 -51.85
CA GLN A 1168 27.44 5.34 -51.01
C GLN A 1168 28.49 6.41 -51.33
#